data_AF-A0A5B9DES8-F1
#
_entry.id   AF-A0A5B9DES8-F1
#
_cell.length_a   1.000
_cell.length_b   1.000
_cell.length_c   1.000
_cell.angle_alpha   90.00
_cell.angle_beta   90.00
_cell.angle_gamma   90.00
#
_symmetry.space_group_name_H-M   'P 1'
#
loop_
_entity.id
_entity.type
_entity.pdbx_description
1 polymer ?
#
loop_
_entity_poly.entity_id
_entity_poly.type
_entity_poly.pdbx_seq_one_letter_code
_entity_poly.pdbx_strand_id
1 'polypeptide(L)'
;MKNNLKIKYLLSLIVISGLGLSIFTLETASAFVGESGSEAWVFTAGGGFESSPAIGDVDGDGQLEIIIGSFDGYVYCLNATDGVEKWNFNTGAAIACSPTIVDANQDGEMEVIIGSTNDQLYCINGTDGLQLWDFSASSMFLAGISAGDVDNDGDIEVLAGSFDGNLYCINGSNGVEKWNFPTGGGCWISSAPSIGDVNRDDQLEVIIGASDGSENNKHYCVNGTDGVQIWNFTAEAAMSSCPAIVDIDGDKKMEIYIGSDDDNLYCLNGANGVQKWNFTTAASVRASPSIADVDGDGCLEIVITSYDDNVYCLNGLTGIMKWVYTTGSFIASSPAIADVDGDGSLEIVLGSNDHKVHCVNGKTGVHEWNYTTGGNVYSSPAIADVDGDGKLEIVVASQDNKVYCLLAGGNPWAIPGPWPCLGGSPLHHFNIYDQDGDDLPDHLENTIDLDPQNVDSDFDGMPDDWEVSFILDPTDGLNNLTDNDGDGLKNVWEYGNRTIPSNSDSDDDGLMDGDEINLYLTNPTITDSDFDGLSDGNEIFTYFTNPISSDTDSDELFDGDELNLFFTDPNDFDSDDDEMPDGWEISYNFDPNSASDAALDYEGDELTNLEEYYHDTDPTDSDTDNDWMPDNWEILYNFDPINASDAALDYDSDGLTNLEEYLLDTDPTNSDLDGDSMPDNWEILYNFDPSLASDAGLDFDEDGLTNLEEYNYNTDPTDSDTDNDWMPDNWEISYNFSPNNASDAALDYDEDLLTNIEEFLLDTDPTNSDSDDDGMPDGWEIVYNFDPNNSSDAVLDYDEDGITNLEEYNQNSNPNSKEEENLNPTTIIGAGAGAILLFVTAGIIGAAIGKNSK
;
A
#
# COMPACT_ATOMS: atom_id res chain seq x y z
N MET A 1 -88.36 3.77 3.68
CA MET A 1 -87.03 3.64 3.07
C MET A 1 -86.25 4.83 3.62
N LYS A 2 -85.72 4.81 4.87
CA LYS A 2 -84.64 3.98 5.45
C LYS A 2 -83.41 3.98 4.55
N ASN A 3 -82.16 4.21 4.98
CA ASN A 3 -81.54 4.80 6.17
C ASN A 3 -80.01 4.74 5.90
N ASN A 4 -79.23 5.59 6.59
CA ASN A 4 -77.77 5.56 6.75
C ASN A 4 -77.16 4.16 6.98
N LEU A 5 -75.87 3.96 6.66
CA LEU A 5 -74.85 3.43 7.60
C LEU A 5 -73.41 3.48 7.00
N LYS A 6 -72.52 4.18 7.71
CA LYS A 6 -71.06 3.91 7.78
C LYS A 6 -70.85 2.57 8.49
N ILE A 7 -69.93 1.72 8.05
CA ILE A 7 -69.43 0.58 8.85
C ILE A 7 -67.90 0.52 8.73
N LYS A 8 -67.23 0.77 9.86
CA LYS A 8 -65.84 0.41 10.20
C LYS A 8 -65.73 -1.12 10.24
N TYR A 9 -64.67 -1.69 9.69
CA TYR A 9 -64.27 -3.05 10.02
C TYR A 9 -63.48 -3.02 11.35
N LEU A 10 -63.98 -3.77 12.33
CA LEU A 10 -63.31 -4.08 13.59
C LEU A 10 -63.16 -5.60 13.57
N LEU A 11 -61.94 -6.12 13.37
CA LEU A 11 -61.66 -7.54 13.62
C LEU A 11 -61.35 -7.67 15.10
N SER A 12 -62.20 -8.41 15.82
CA SER A 12 -61.96 -8.79 17.22
C SER A 12 -61.61 -10.27 17.25
N LEU A 13 -60.34 -10.59 17.48
CA LEU A 13 -59.93 -11.96 17.82
C LEU A 13 -60.21 -12.18 19.32
N ILE A 14 -61.18 -13.05 19.62
CA ILE A 14 -61.52 -13.43 21.00
C ILE A 14 -60.77 -14.72 21.32
N VAL A 15 -59.72 -14.63 22.15
CA VAL A 15 -59.17 -15.78 22.88
C VAL A 15 -59.62 -15.71 24.33
N ILE A 16 -60.41 -16.70 24.75
CA ILE A 16 -60.92 -16.84 26.11
C ILE A 16 -59.93 -17.68 26.93
N SER A 17 -59.20 -17.05 27.84
CA SER A 17 -58.85 -17.66 29.13
C SER A 17 -58.66 -16.57 30.17
N GLY A 18 -59.56 -16.55 31.15
CA GLY A 18 -59.76 -15.40 32.01
C GLY A 18 -58.63 -15.14 33.00
N LEU A 19 -58.36 -13.85 33.20
CA LEU A 19 -58.05 -13.15 34.45
C LEU A 19 -58.18 -11.63 34.17
N GLY A 20 -58.80 -10.89 35.09
CA GLY A 20 -58.86 -9.42 35.24
C GLY A 20 -58.84 -8.51 34.00
N LEU A 21 -59.99 -7.93 33.62
CA LEU A 21 -60.05 -6.73 32.77
C LEU A 21 -59.85 -5.47 33.64
N SER A 22 -58.66 -4.86 33.58
CA SER A 22 -58.51 -3.41 33.71
C SER A 22 -58.98 -2.77 32.41
N ILE A 23 -59.87 -1.78 32.52
CA ILE A 23 -60.26 -0.95 31.38
C ILE A 23 -59.16 0.10 31.26
N PHE A 24 -58.21 -0.08 30.35
CA PHE A 24 -57.38 1.02 29.89
C PHE A 24 -58.25 1.90 28.99
N THR A 25 -58.54 3.11 29.44
CA THR A 25 -58.98 4.18 28.56
C THR A 25 -57.76 4.62 27.77
N LEU A 26 -57.74 4.36 26.46
CA LEU A 26 -56.86 5.06 25.55
C LEU A 26 -57.29 6.54 25.61
N GLU A 27 -56.59 7.34 26.41
CA GLU A 27 -56.59 8.79 26.21
C GLU A 27 -55.78 9.00 24.94
N THR A 28 -56.45 9.23 23.82
CA THR A 28 -55.77 9.74 22.63
C THR A 28 -55.18 11.09 23.01
N ALA A 29 -53.86 11.21 22.97
CA ALA A 29 -53.16 12.48 23.08
C ALA A 29 -53.83 13.49 22.14
N SER A 30 -53.91 14.73 22.62
CA SER A 30 -54.52 15.82 21.88
C SER A 30 -53.52 16.31 20.84
N ALA A 31 -53.53 15.72 19.64
CA ALA A 31 -52.67 16.11 18.52
C ALA A 31 -52.54 17.63 18.37
N PHE A 32 -51.32 18.11 18.20
CA PHE A 32 -51.07 19.52 17.95
C PHE A 32 -51.60 19.94 16.57
N VAL A 33 -51.99 21.21 16.44
CA VAL A 33 -52.50 21.76 15.17
C VAL A 33 -51.92 23.16 14.97
N GLY A 34 -51.01 23.30 14.01
CA GLY A 34 -50.37 24.57 13.67
C GLY A 34 -49.60 24.52 12.34
N GLU A 35 -48.97 25.64 12.00
CA GLU A 35 -48.02 25.74 10.88
C GLU A 35 -46.60 25.44 11.40
N SER A 36 -45.69 24.94 10.54
CA SER A 36 -44.30 24.68 10.92
C SER A 36 -43.65 25.95 11.51
N GLY A 37 -42.89 25.78 12.59
CA GLY A 37 -42.26 26.86 13.35
C GLY A 37 -43.19 27.60 14.33
N SER A 38 -44.40 27.12 14.58
CA SER A 38 -45.31 27.70 15.58
C SER A 38 -45.19 27.03 16.95
N GLU A 39 -45.43 27.78 18.03
CA GLU A 39 -45.29 27.29 19.42
C GLU A 39 -46.34 26.22 19.76
N ALA A 40 -45.88 25.03 20.15
CA ALA A 40 -46.70 23.96 20.72
C ALA A 40 -46.91 24.21 22.22
N TRP A 41 -45.81 24.30 22.95
CA TRP A 41 -45.76 24.59 24.38
C TRP A 41 -44.43 25.20 24.78
N VAL A 42 -44.38 25.77 26.00
CA VAL A 42 -43.17 26.37 26.58
C VAL A 42 -43.05 26.00 28.05
N PHE A 43 -41.86 25.53 28.43
CA PHE A 43 -41.45 25.36 29.83
C PHE A 43 -40.58 26.54 30.27
N THR A 44 -40.65 26.93 31.54
CA THR A 44 -39.84 28.04 32.09
C THR A 44 -39.11 27.60 33.35
N ALA A 45 -37.79 27.61 33.30
CA ALA A 45 -36.90 27.28 34.41
C ALA A 45 -36.49 28.53 35.23
N GLY A 46 -35.69 28.31 36.28
CA GLY A 46 -35.13 29.37 37.11
C GLY A 46 -33.91 30.07 36.49
N GLY A 47 -33.25 29.43 35.53
CA GLY A 47 -32.06 29.88 34.82
C GLY A 47 -32.10 29.59 33.32
N GLY A 48 -31.16 30.17 32.58
CA GLY A 48 -31.02 30.01 31.13
C GLY A 48 -30.40 28.66 30.74
N PHE A 49 -30.41 28.36 29.45
CA PHE A 49 -29.94 27.11 28.89
C PHE A 49 -28.79 27.32 27.89
N GLU A 50 -27.69 26.58 28.08
CA GLU A 50 -26.68 26.31 27.02
C GLU A 50 -26.71 24.83 26.61
N SER A 51 -27.08 23.93 27.53
CA SER A 51 -27.33 22.50 27.29
C SER A 51 -28.35 22.27 26.19
N SER A 52 -28.05 21.39 25.25
CA SER A 52 -28.99 20.92 24.23
C SER A 52 -29.97 19.90 24.85
N PRO A 53 -31.27 19.94 24.52
CA PRO A 53 -32.22 18.93 24.97
C PRO A 53 -31.90 17.55 24.37
N ALA A 54 -32.04 16.49 25.18
CA ALA A 54 -32.10 15.11 24.70
C ALA A 54 -33.54 14.60 24.77
N ILE A 55 -33.97 13.82 23.77
CA ILE A 55 -35.33 13.28 23.68
C ILE A 55 -35.24 11.75 23.73
N GLY A 56 -36.07 11.11 24.55
CA GLY A 56 -36.14 9.64 24.62
C GLY A 56 -37.22 9.17 25.59
N ASP A 57 -37.71 7.95 25.40
CA ASP A 57 -38.60 7.29 26.37
C ASP A 57 -37.75 6.80 27.55
N VAL A 58 -37.71 7.59 28.63
CA VAL A 58 -36.79 7.31 29.74
C VAL A 58 -37.36 6.36 30.79
N ASP A 59 -38.68 6.13 30.76
CA ASP A 59 -39.36 5.24 31.71
C ASP A 59 -40.03 4.01 31.06
N GLY A 60 -39.87 3.84 29.75
CA GLY A 60 -40.36 2.70 28.98
C GLY A 60 -41.89 2.67 28.86
N ASP A 61 -42.55 3.83 28.99
CA ASP A 61 -44.01 3.94 28.94
C ASP A 61 -44.58 4.13 27.52
N GLY A 62 -43.70 4.32 26.53
CA GLY A 62 -44.02 4.56 25.13
C GLY A 62 -44.30 6.03 24.79
N GLN A 63 -44.13 6.96 25.73
CA GLN A 63 -44.12 8.40 25.48
C GLN A 63 -42.71 8.94 25.63
N LEU A 64 -42.38 9.96 24.84
CA LEU A 64 -41.07 10.60 24.91
C LEU A 64 -40.99 11.61 26.06
N GLU A 65 -39.82 11.68 26.67
CA GLU A 65 -39.40 12.74 27.57
C GLU A 65 -38.32 13.62 26.98
N ILE A 66 -38.23 14.83 27.51
CA ILE A 66 -37.14 15.77 27.23
C ILE A 66 -36.30 15.93 28.49
N ILE A 67 -35.01 15.63 28.37
CA ILE A 67 -34.01 15.82 29.41
C ILE A 67 -33.15 17.03 29.07
N ILE A 68 -32.97 17.95 30.03
CA ILE A 68 -32.16 19.15 29.79
C ILE A 68 -31.56 19.73 31.08
N GLY A 69 -30.31 20.24 30.98
CA GLY A 69 -29.61 20.91 32.07
C GLY A 69 -29.74 22.44 32.04
N SER A 70 -29.94 23.07 33.21
CA SER A 70 -30.11 24.52 33.33
C SER A 70 -29.01 25.20 34.17
N PHE A 71 -28.80 26.49 33.93
CA PHE A 71 -27.93 27.35 34.73
C PHE A 71 -28.42 27.63 36.16
N ASP A 72 -29.66 27.29 36.49
CA ASP A 72 -30.13 27.26 37.88
C ASP A 72 -29.61 26.05 38.68
N GLY A 73 -28.95 25.11 37.99
CA GLY A 73 -28.33 23.92 38.53
C GLY A 73 -29.24 22.71 38.64
N TYR A 74 -30.40 22.75 37.99
CA TYR A 74 -31.30 21.62 37.86
C TYR A 74 -31.17 20.93 36.50
N VAL A 75 -31.20 19.60 36.54
CA VAL A 75 -31.59 18.74 35.41
C VAL A 75 -33.10 18.61 35.46
N TYR A 76 -33.77 18.84 34.34
CA TYR A 76 -35.21 18.71 34.20
C TYR A 76 -35.54 17.52 33.30
N CYS A 77 -36.53 16.74 33.72
CA CYS A 77 -37.24 15.80 32.86
C CYS A 77 -38.65 16.32 32.63
N LEU A 78 -38.99 16.56 31.38
CA LEU A 78 -40.28 17.09 30.94
C LEU A 78 -40.98 16.02 30.11
N ASN A 79 -42.29 15.88 30.30
CA ASN A 79 -43.12 15.14 29.34
C ASN A 79 -43.07 15.89 27.99
N ALA A 80 -42.67 15.21 26.91
CA ALA A 80 -42.42 15.88 25.64
C ALA A 80 -43.73 16.32 24.95
N THR A 81 -44.84 15.66 25.25
CA THR A 81 -46.17 15.99 24.70
C THR A 81 -46.75 17.29 25.27
N ASP A 82 -46.40 17.73 26.48
CA ASP A 82 -47.03 18.94 27.06
C ASP A 82 -46.08 19.87 27.83
N GLY A 83 -44.79 19.52 27.92
CA GLY A 83 -43.76 20.28 28.61
C GLY A 83 -43.90 20.28 30.13
N VAL A 84 -44.75 19.41 30.70
CA VAL A 84 -44.93 19.32 32.15
C VAL A 84 -43.74 18.58 32.76
N GLU A 85 -43.13 19.18 33.77
CA GLU A 85 -42.05 18.59 34.56
C GLU A 85 -42.51 17.29 35.25
N LYS A 86 -41.86 16.17 34.92
CA LYS A 86 -42.01 14.86 35.59
C LYS A 86 -41.17 14.85 36.88
N TRP A 87 -39.90 15.20 36.77
CA TRP A 87 -38.98 15.33 37.89
C TRP A 87 -37.87 16.36 37.61
N ASN A 88 -37.16 16.75 38.67
CA ASN A 88 -35.94 17.54 38.57
C ASN A 88 -34.87 17.02 39.54
N PHE A 89 -33.60 17.17 39.16
CA PHE A 89 -32.45 16.78 39.96
C PHE A 89 -31.51 17.98 40.16
N ASN A 90 -31.12 18.27 41.40
CA ASN A 90 -30.27 19.43 41.72
C ASN A 90 -28.81 19.02 41.86
N THR A 91 -27.97 19.45 40.92
CA THR A 91 -26.51 19.21 40.97
C THR A 91 -25.79 20.18 41.91
N GLY A 92 -26.41 21.31 42.25
CA GLY A 92 -25.86 22.34 43.14
C GLY A 92 -25.02 23.41 42.46
N ALA A 93 -24.79 23.31 41.14
CA ALA A 93 -24.12 24.32 40.31
C ALA A 93 -24.70 24.33 38.90
N ALA A 94 -24.36 25.35 38.10
CA ALA A 94 -24.88 25.50 36.75
C ALA A 94 -24.52 24.31 35.84
N ILE A 95 -25.41 23.97 34.92
CA ILE A 95 -25.23 22.87 33.96
C ILE A 95 -25.23 23.47 32.55
N ALA A 96 -24.09 23.33 31.86
CA ALA A 96 -23.96 23.69 30.44
C ALA A 96 -23.87 22.44 29.54
N CYS A 97 -23.49 21.29 30.12
CA CYS A 97 -23.37 20.00 29.46
C CYS A 97 -24.72 19.54 28.89
N SER A 98 -24.73 19.02 27.66
CA SER A 98 -25.87 18.30 27.10
C SER A 98 -25.97 16.90 27.74
N PRO A 99 -27.17 16.41 28.11
CA PRO A 99 -27.36 15.08 28.67
C PRO A 99 -27.22 13.98 27.62
N THR A 100 -26.81 12.80 28.07
CA THR A 100 -26.86 11.54 27.31
C THR A 100 -27.90 10.63 27.94
N ILE A 101 -28.77 10.04 27.13
CA ILE A 101 -29.77 9.05 27.57
C ILE A 101 -29.30 7.68 27.08
N VAL A 102 -29.13 6.72 28.00
CA VAL A 102 -28.63 5.38 27.67
C VAL A 102 -29.03 4.39 28.78
N ASP A 103 -29.38 3.15 28.43
CA ASP A 103 -29.50 2.06 29.41
C ASP A 103 -28.09 1.61 29.85
N ALA A 104 -27.52 2.34 30.80
CA ALA A 104 -26.13 2.18 31.23
C ALA A 104 -25.92 0.93 32.09
N ASN A 105 -26.99 0.45 32.73
CA ASN A 105 -26.96 -0.67 33.65
C ASN A 105 -27.60 -1.96 33.09
N GLN A 106 -28.23 -1.87 31.90
CA GLN A 106 -28.91 -2.94 31.17
C GLN A 106 -30.10 -3.54 31.92
N ASP A 107 -30.89 -2.70 32.59
CA ASP A 107 -32.12 -3.12 33.27
C ASP A 107 -33.41 -2.83 32.48
N GLY A 108 -33.28 -2.19 31.31
CA GLY A 108 -34.38 -1.80 30.43
C GLY A 108 -35.04 -0.47 30.79
N GLU A 109 -34.59 0.23 31.83
CA GLU A 109 -34.88 1.64 32.08
C GLU A 109 -33.70 2.50 31.61
N MET A 110 -33.96 3.70 31.10
CA MET A 110 -32.87 4.56 30.62
C MET A 110 -32.26 5.35 31.78
N GLU A 111 -30.94 5.51 31.76
CA GLU A 111 -30.22 6.46 32.59
C GLU A 111 -29.93 7.78 31.88
N VAL A 112 -29.89 8.85 32.66
CA VAL A 112 -29.44 10.19 32.25
C VAL A 112 -28.05 10.42 32.81
N ILE A 113 -27.09 10.61 31.91
CA ILE A 113 -25.71 10.96 32.25
C ILE A 113 -25.49 12.45 31.94
N ILE A 114 -25.00 13.20 32.93
CA ILE A 114 -24.80 14.65 32.76
C ILE A 114 -23.69 15.23 33.65
N GLY A 115 -22.90 16.12 33.06
CA GLY A 115 -21.81 16.85 33.72
C GLY A 115 -22.27 18.18 34.32
N SER A 116 -21.61 18.64 35.38
CA SER A 116 -21.91 19.93 36.02
C SER A 116 -20.64 20.75 36.32
N THR A 117 -20.83 22.05 36.51
CA THR A 117 -19.76 23.01 36.87
C THR A 117 -19.23 22.85 38.30
N ASN A 118 -19.74 21.87 39.05
CA ASN A 118 -19.30 21.51 40.39
C ASN A 118 -18.21 20.41 40.40
N ASP A 119 -17.56 20.15 39.26
CA ASP A 119 -16.52 19.14 39.06
C ASP A 119 -17.03 17.68 39.11
N GLN A 120 -18.36 17.48 38.99
CA GLN A 120 -19.01 16.17 39.07
C GLN A 120 -19.70 15.77 37.75
N LEU A 121 -19.64 14.48 37.47
CA LEU A 121 -20.48 13.77 36.50
C LEU A 121 -21.52 12.94 37.27
N TYR A 122 -22.77 12.97 36.83
CA TYR A 122 -23.88 12.26 37.47
C TYR A 122 -24.48 11.23 36.54
N CYS A 123 -24.88 10.11 37.13
CA CYS A 123 -25.81 9.16 36.52
C CYS A 123 -27.10 9.14 37.34
N ILE A 124 -28.21 9.34 36.65
CA ILE A 124 -29.54 9.55 37.22
C ILE A 124 -30.49 8.56 36.56
N ASN A 125 -31.30 7.85 37.32
CA ASN A 125 -32.35 7.01 36.76
C ASN A 125 -33.38 7.89 36.04
N GLY A 126 -33.65 7.58 34.77
CA GLY A 126 -34.53 8.35 33.90
C GLY A 126 -35.99 8.33 34.33
N THR A 127 -36.45 7.24 34.95
CA THR A 127 -37.81 7.07 35.45
C THR A 127 -38.16 8.01 36.60
N ASP A 128 -37.30 8.10 37.62
CA ASP A 128 -37.63 8.76 38.88
C ASP A 128 -36.71 9.92 39.29
N GLY A 129 -35.67 10.19 38.51
CA GLY A 129 -34.73 11.27 38.75
C GLY A 129 -33.81 11.04 39.95
N LEU A 130 -33.69 9.81 40.46
CA LEU A 130 -32.77 9.48 41.53
C LEU A 130 -31.36 9.28 41.02
N GLN A 131 -30.39 9.87 41.72
CA GLN A 131 -28.97 9.61 41.45
C GLN A 131 -28.62 8.15 41.75
N LEU A 132 -28.03 7.48 40.76
CA LEU A 132 -27.48 6.12 40.87
C LEU A 132 -26.02 6.17 41.35
N TRP A 133 -25.19 6.97 40.68
CA TRP A 133 -23.80 7.20 41.03
C TRP A 133 -23.32 8.60 40.63
N ASP A 134 -22.19 9.02 41.18
CA ASP A 134 -21.48 10.25 40.78
C ASP A 134 -19.97 9.98 40.66
N PHE A 135 -19.32 10.72 39.76
CA PHE A 135 -17.88 10.67 39.53
C PHE A 135 -17.27 12.07 39.67
N SER A 136 -16.13 12.16 40.36
CA SER A 136 -15.43 13.41 40.65
C SER A 136 -14.15 13.58 39.83
N ALA A 137 -14.07 14.66 39.07
CA ALA A 137 -12.84 15.10 38.42
C ALA A 137 -12.14 16.23 39.21
N SER A 138 -10.99 16.69 38.72
CA SER A 138 -10.30 17.85 39.31
C SER A 138 -10.81 19.19 38.79
N SER A 139 -11.68 19.17 37.77
CA SER A 139 -12.39 20.33 37.24
C SER A 139 -13.73 19.95 36.61
N MET A 140 -14.47 20.96 36.14
CA MET A 140 -15.82 20.84 35.62
C MET A 140 -15.95 20.02 34.34
N PHE A 141 -17.17 19.51 34.11
CA PHE A 141 -17.61 18.91 32.86
C PHE A 141 -18.55 19.91 32.15
N LEU A 142 -18.14 20.38 30.97
CA LEU A 142 -18.90 21.35 30.16
C LEU A 142 -19.26 20.81 28.78
N ALA A 143 -18.44 19.93 28.23
CA ALA A 143 -18.70 19.27 26.96
C ALA A 143 -19.80 18.20 27.11
N GLY A 144 -20.42 17.82 26.00
CA GLY A 144 -21.31 16.66 25.95
C GLY A 144 -20.59 15.35 26.32
N ILE A 145 -21.39 14.33 26.57
CA ILE A 145 -20.95 13.00 27.01
C ILE A 145 -21.34 12.00 25.93
N SER A 146 -20.53 10.95 25.79
CA SER A 146 -20.82 9.84 24.90
C SER A 146 -20.81 8.55 25.68
N ALA A 147 -21.62 7.58 25.26
CA ALA A 147 -21.71 6.30 25.92
C ALA A 147 -21.83 5.15 24.92
N GLY A 148 -21.28 4.00 25.29
CA GLY A 148 -21.40 2.73 24.57
C GLY A 148 -20.33 1.73 25.00
N ASP A 149 -20.44 0.51 24.53
CA ASP A 149 -19.48 -0.58 24.82
C ASP A 149 -18.20 -0.38 23.98
N VAL A 150 -17.20 0.31 24.54
CA VAL A 150 -15.99 0.70 23.80
C VAL A 150 -14.91 -0.36 23.80
N ASP A 151 -15.06 -1.39 24.63
CA ASP A 151 -14.09 -2.49 24.75
C ASP A 151 -14.68 -3.87 24.42
N ASN A 152 -15.89 -3.88 23.86
CA ASN A 152 -16.63 -5.06 23.43
C ASN A 152 -16.75 -6.11 24.56
N ASP A 153 -16.85 -5.66 25.82
CA ASP A 153 -17.00 -6.53 26.98
C ASP A 153 -18.47 -6.80 27.36
N GLY A 154 -19.38 -6.08 26.70
CA GLY A 154 -20.82 -6.15 26.87
C GLY A 154 -21.37 -5.21 27.94
N ASP A 155 -20.54 -4.48 28.71
CA ASP A 155 -20.99 -3.39 29.58
C ASP A 155 -20.94 -2.05 28.82
N ILE A 156 -21.78 -1.09 29.19
CA ILE A 156 -21.76 0.26 28.60
C ILE A 156 -20.73 1.12 29.33
N GLU A 157 -19.83 1.77 28.60
CA GLU A 157 -18.94 2.81 29.11
C GLU A 157 -19.50 4.21 28.89
N VAL A 158 -19.13 5.12 29.78
CA VAL A 158 -19.38 6.55 29.72
C VAL A 158 -18.05 7.26 29.50
N LEU A 159 -17.96 8.00 28.40
CA LEU A 159 -16.81 8.81 28.03
C LEU A 159 -17.09 10.29 28.27
N ALA A 160 -16.23 10.91 29.09
CA ALA A 160 -16.40 12.30 29.47
C ALA A 160 -15.07 13.05 29.49
N GLY A 161 -15.02 14.18 28.77
CA GLY A 161 -13.93 15.14 28.83
C GLY A 161 -14.10 16.13 29.97
N SER A 162 -13.05 16.33 30.78
CA SER A 162 -13.03 17.35 31.83
C SER A 162 -12.13 18.52 31.49
N PHE A 163 -12.42 19.67 32.12
CA PHE A 163 -11.57 20.86 32.09
C PHE A 163 -10.25 20.71 32.87
N ASP A 164 -10.03 19.56 33.52
CA ASP A 164 -8.72 19.22 34.11
C ASP A 164 -7.74 18.61 33.10
N GLY A 165 -8.17 18.41 31.85
CA GLY A 165 -7.35 17.91 30.75
C GLY A 165 -7.32 16.40 30.61
N ASN A 166 -8.26 15.69 31.25
CA ASN A 166 -8.37 14.25 31.12
C ASN A 166 -9.68 13.87 30.42
N LEU A 167 -9.57 12.91 29.50
CA LEU A 167 -10.70 12.09 29.05
C LEU A 167 -10.82 10.91 30.02
N TYR A 168 -12.03 10.70 30.53
CA TYR A 168 -12.34 9.60 31.42
C TYR A 168 -13.20 8.57 30.71
N CYS A 169 -12.88 7.30 30.92
CA CYS A 169 -13.74 6.17 30.60
C CYS A 169 -14.23 5.54 31.89
N ILE A 170 -15.55 5.48 32.05
CA ILE A 170 -16.22 5.13 33.30
C ILE A 170 -17.22 4.03 33.01
N ASN A 171 -17.26 2.97 33.82
CA ASN A 171 -18.28 1.94 33.66
C ASN A 171 -19.67 2.51 34.00
N GLY A 172 -20.58 2.46 33.03
CA GLY A 172 -21.90 3.08 33.06
C GLY A 172 -22.82 2.53 34.17
N SER A 173 -22.66 1.26 34.54
CA SER A 173 -23.49 0.64 35.58
C SER A 173 -23.19 1.13 37.00
N ASN A 174 -21.97 1.59 37.27
CA ASN A 174 -21.50 1.79 38.64
C ASN A 174 -20.60 3.00 38.89
N GLY A 175 -20.23 3.75 37.85
CA GLY A 175 -19.45 4.98 37.96
C GLY A 175 -17.97 4.78 38.29
N VAL A 176 -17.44 3.56 38.16
CA VAL A 176 -16.02 3.26 38.38
C VAL A 176 -15.21 3.56 37.12
N GLU A 177 -14.14 4.35 37.28
CA GLU A 177 -13.17 4.62 36.21
C GLU A 177 -12.50 3.32 35.72
N LYS A 178 -12.61 3.03 34.42
CA LYS A 178 -11.86 1.96 33.73
C LYS A 178 -10.46 2.47 33.37
N TRP A 179 -10.37 3.63 32.72
CA TRP A 179 -9.12 4.29 32.37
C TRP A 179 -9.29 5.81 32.22
N ASN A 180 -8.17 6.54 32.17
CA ASN A 180 -8.15 7.95 31.79
C ASN A 180 -7.00 8.26 30.83
N PHE A 181 -7.21 9.23 29.95
CA PHE A 181 -6.21 9.73 29.01
C PHE A 181 -5.88 11.21 29.32
N PRO A 182 -4.66 11.51 29.81
CA PRO A 182 -4.22 12.88 30.08
C PRO A 182 -3.67 13.53 28.81
N THR A 183 -4.27 14.64 28.38
CA THR A 183 -3.82 15.39 27.18
C THR A 183 -2.55 16.21 27.42
N GLY A 184 -2.22 16.46 28.70
CA GLY A 184 -1.01 17.15 29.15
C GLY A 184 -1.13 18.68 29.11
N GLY A 185 -0.39 19.40 29.96
CA GLY A 185 -0.20 20.85 29.80
C GLY A 185 -1.27 21.80 30.36
N GLY A 186 -2.28 21.33 31.09
CA GLY A 186 -3.38 22.20 31.55
C GLY A 186 -4.37 22.54 30.43
N CYS A 187 -4.41 21.71 29.38
CA CYS A 187 -5.49 21.68 28.42
C CYS A 187 -6.83 21.39 29.10
N TRP A 188 -7.93 21.92 28.57
CA TRP A 188 -9.28 21.44 28.85
C TRP A 188 -9.83 20.71 27.63
N ILE A 189 -10.68 19.71 27.86
CA ILE A 189 -11.46 19.07 26.80
C ILE A 189 -12.82 19.77 26.76
N SER A 190 -13.10 20.38 25.61
CA SER A 190 -14.34 21.15 25.39
C SER A 190 -15.23 20.56 24.29
N SER A 191 -14.78 19.54 23.57
CA SER A 191 -15.62 18.77 22.65
C SER A 191 -16.24 17.57 23.37
N ALA A 192 -17.45 17.18 22.97
CA ALA A 192 -17.93 15.84 23.31
C ALA A 192 -17.00 14.80 22.64
N PRO A 193 -16.74 13.64 23.28
CA PRO A 193 -16.01 12.55 22.63
C PRO A 193 -16.84 11.93 21.52
N SER A 194 -16.24 11.59 20.39
CA SER A 194 -16.89 10.73 19.38
C SER A 194 -16.28 9.34 19.48
N ILE A 195 -17.11 8.31 19.53
CA ILE A 195 -16.65 6.92 19.52
C ILE A 195 -16.64 6.45 18.06
N GLY A 196 -15.84 5.46 17.67
CA GLY A 196 -15.96 4.80 16.36
C GLY A 196 -14.78 3.94 15.92
N ASP A 197 -15.04 2.86 15.17
CA ASP A 197 -13.98 2.08 14.52
C ASP A 197 -13.47 2.83 13.29
N VAL A 198 -12.43 3.65 13.47
CA VAL A 198 -11.91 4.53 12.42
C VAL A 198 -10.78 3.89 11.63
N ASN A 199 -10.23 2.78 12.12
CA ASN A 199 -9.09 2.09 11.51
C ASN A 199 -9.40 0.67 11.01
N ARG A 200 -10.62 0.17 11.29
CA ARG A 200 -11.16 -1.14 10.89
C ARG A 200 -10.43 -2.33 11.50
N ASP A 201 -10.10 -2.24 12.79
CA ASP A 201 -9.53 -3.37 13.53
C ASP A 201 -10.53 -4.06 14.47
N ASP A 202 -11.84 -3.78 14.29
CA ASP A 202 -12.94 -4.24 15.13
C ASP A 202 -12.85 -3.75 16.58
N GLN A 203 -12.03 -2.73 16.86
CA GLN A 203 -12.00 -2.01 18.13
C GLN A 203 -12.51 -0.59 17.91
N LEU A 204 -13.23 -0.08 18.89
CA LEU A 204 -13.73 1.28 18.84
C LEU A 204 -12.65 2.24 19.31
N GLU A 205 -12.43 3.30 18.56
CA GLU A 205 -11.62 4.44 18.97
C GLU A 205 -12.48 5.54 19.59
N VAL A 206 -11.80 6.46 20.26
CA VAL A 206 -12.38 7.66 20.83
C VAL A 206 -11.62 8.87 20.32
N ILE A 207 -12.35 9.77 19.69
CA ILE A 207 -11.83 11.01 19.10
C ILE A 207 -12.27 12.17 20.00
N ILE A 208 -11.31 12.99 20.42
CA ILE A 208 -11.56 14.18 21.25
C ILE A 208 -10.79 15.39 20.74
N GLY A 209 -11.33 16.59 20.96
CA GLY A 209 -10.64 17.86 20.84
C GLY A 209 -10.21 18.38 22.21
N ALA A 210 -8.93 18.75 22.32
CA ALA A 210 -8.36 19.32 23.53
C ALA A 210 -7.65 20.63 23.22
N SER A 211 -7.81 21.60 24.14
CA SER A 211 -7.24 22.93 23.99
C SER A 211 -6.52 23.39 25.26
N ASP A 212 -5.30 23.91 25.14
CA ASP A 212 -4.58 24.63 26.21
C ASP A 212 -4.66 26.16 26.11
N GLY A 213 -5.44 26.67 25.16
CA GLY A 213 -5.48 28.09 24.83
C GLY A 213 -4.15 28.63 24.28
N SER A 214 -3.24 27.76 23.83
CA SER A 214 -2.00 28.10 23.11
C SER A 214 -2.12 27.76 21.62
N GLU A 215 -1.03 27.80 20.86
CA GLU A 215 -0.97 27.44 19.42
C GLU A 215 -0.81 25.90 19.21
N ASN A 216 -0.89 25.07 20.26
CA ASN A 216 -0.66 23.61 20.18
C ASN A 216 -1.93 22.78 20.52
N ASN A 217 -3.11 23.22 20.09
CA ASN A 217 -4.35 22.50 20.37
C ASN A 217 -4.44 21.25 19.50
N LYS A 218 -4.99 20.16 20.04
CA LYS A 218 -4.88 18.84 19.41
C LYS A 218 -6.20 18.08 19.39
N HIS A 219 -6.42 17.38 18.29
CA HIS A 219 -7.30 16.22 18.26
C HIS A 219 -6.49 14.98 18.60
N TYR A 220 -7.05 14.15 19.46
CA TYR A 220 -6.50 12.86 19.80
C TYR A 220 -7.47 11.78 19.34
N CYS A 221 -6.90 10.74 18.75
CA CYS A 221 -7.56 9.47 18.62
C CYS A 221 -6.89 8.52 19.60
N VAL A 222 -7.69 7.93 20.48
CA VAL A 222 -7.25 6.95 21.48
C VAL A 222 -8.05 5.66 21.30
N ASN A 223 -7.44 4.53 21.60
CA ASN A 223 -8.13 3.25 21.60
C ASN A 223 -9.16 3.23 22.76
N GLY A 224 -10.40 2.82 22.47
CA GLY A 224 -11.51 2.80 23.44
C GLY A 224 -11.33 1.76 24.55
N THR A 225 -10.58 0.69 24.30
CA THR A 225 -10.33 -0.37 25.28
C THR A 225 -9.41 0.08 26.41
N ASP A 226 -8.32 0.80 26.09
CA ASP A 226 -7.27 1.08 27.06
C ASP A 226 -6.84 2.56 27.15
N GLY A 227 -7.43 3.44 26.35
CA GLY A 227 -7.13 4.87 26.32
C GLY A 227 -5.75 5.19 25.74
N VAL A 228 -5.08 4.24 25.08
CA VAL A 228 -3.76 4.49 24.46
C VAL A 228 -3.94 5.32 23.20
N GLN A 229 -3.14 6.39 23.10
CA GLN A 229 -3.14 7.25 21.91
C GLN A 229 -2.65 6.51 20.66
N ILE A 230 -3.44 6.59 19.60
CA ILE A 230 -3.13 6.08 18.26
C ILE A 230 -2.45 7.17 17.44
N TRP A 231 -3.16 8.28 17.21
CA TRP A 231 -2.64 9.44 16.49
C TRP A 231 -3.11 10.76 17.13
N ASN A 232 -2.48 11.87 16.72
CA ASN A 232 -2.97 13.21 17.05
C ASN A 232 -2.78 14.17 15.87
N PHE A 233 -3.71 15.08 15.70
CA PHE A 233 -3.67 16.18 14.73
C PHE A 233 -3.55 17.51 15.49
N THR A 234 -2.75 18.46 14.99
CA THR A 234 -2.54 19.76 15.66
C THR A 234 -3.09 20.89 14.81
N ALA A 235 -3.98 21.69 15.39
CA ALA A 235 -4.55 22.89 14.77
C ALA A 235 -3.99 24.17 15.42
N GLU A 236 -4.16 25.32 14.76
CA GLU A 236 -3.56 26.58 15.21
C GLU A 236 -4.32 27.22 16.40
N ALA A 237 -5.55 26.80 16.67
CA ALA A 237 -6.38 27.29 17.77
C ALA A 237 -7.28 26.21 18.39
N ALA A 238 -8.03 26.59 19.43
CA ALA A 238 -8.84 25.68 20.24
C ALA A 238 -9.91 24.96 19.41
N MET A 239 -10.16 23.70 19.71
CA MET A 239 -11.15 22.90 18.98
C MET A 239 -12.26 22.48 19.94
N SER A 240 -13.45 23.06 19.77
CA SER A 240 -14.59 22.88 20.69
C SER A 240 -15.76 22.10 20.08
N SER A 241 -15.78 21.89 18.76
CA SER A 241 -16.81 21.11 18.10
C SER A 241 -16.65 19.62 18.42
N CYS A 242 -17.76 18.88 18.55
CA CYS A 242 -17.73 17.42 18.50
C CYS A 242 -17.24 16.97 17.13
N PRO A 243 -16.26 16.06 17.02
CA PRO A 243 -15.89 15.44 15.75
C PRO A 243 -17.07 14.69 15.13
N ALA A 244 -17.24 14.75 13.82
CA ALA A 244 -18.16 13.88 13.07
C ALA A 244 -17.35 12.83 12.30
N ILE A 245 -17.70 11.56 12.46
CA ILE A 245 -17.08 10.38 11.86
C ILE A 245 -18.02 9.78 10.80
N VAL A 246 -17.61 9.72 9.55
CA VAL A 246 -18.42 9.14 8.47
C VAL A 246 -17.52 8.61 7.37
N ASP A 247 -17.91 7.52 6.72
CA ASP A 247 -17.32 7.08 5.45
C ASP A 247 -17.93 7.94 4.35
N ILE A 248 -17.22 9.00 3.94
CA ILE A 248 -17.77 10.00 3.02
C ILE A 248 -17.63 9.58 1.56
N ASP A 249 -16.65 8.73 1.26
CA ASP A 249 -16.24 8.35 -0.09
C ASP A 249 -16.60 6.89 -0.43
N GLY A 250 -17.25 6.17 0.49
CA GLY A 250 -17.67 4.79 0.30
C GLY A 250 -16.51 3.80 0.24
N ASP A 251 -15.27 4.25 0.46
CA ASP A 251 -14.06 3.40 0.49
C ASP A 251 -13.99 2.57 1.78
N LYS A 252 -14.96 2.80 2.66
CA LYS A 252 -15.17 2.18 3.94
C LYS A 252 -14.26 2.74 5.04
N LYS A 253 -13.16 3.43 4.74
CA LYS A 253 -12.37 4.13 5.76
C LYS A 253 -13.16 5.34 6.24
N MET A 254 -13.10 5.60 7.54
CA MET A 254 -13.85 6.70 8.12
C MET A 254 -13.09 8.02 7.95
N GLU A 255 -13.78 9.08 7.56
CA GLU A 255 -13.34 10.47 7.64
C GLU A 255 -13.78 11.10 8.95
N ILE A 256 -13.02 12.09 9.39
CA ILE A 256 -13.33 12.84 10.60
C ILE A 256 -13.40 14.33 10.25
N TYR A 257 -14.57 14.93 10.46
CA TYR A 257 -14.84 16.35 10.27
C TYR A 257 -14.84 17.09 11.59
N ILE A 258 -14.05 18.17 11.66
CA ILE A 258 -13.91 18.91 12.92
C ILE A 258 -13.72 20.40 12.71
N GLY A 259 -14.49 21.19 13.46
CA GLY A 259 -14.40 22.64 13.52
C GLY A 259 -13.35 23.14 14.53
N SER A 260 -12.71 24.25 14.19
CA SER A 260 -11.66 24.88 15.00
C SER A 260 -11.90 26.37 15.19
N ASP A 261 -11.37 26.90 16.29
CA ASP A 261 -11.30 28.33 16.59
C ASP A 261 -10.35 29.09 15.66
N ASP A 262 -9.56 28.39 14.84
CA ASP A 262 -8.66 28.97 13.84
C ASP A 262 -9.37 29.33 12.52
N ASP A 263 -10.71 29.36 12.58
CA ASP A 263 -11.62 29.67 11.49
C ASP A 263 -11.78 28.53 10.46
N ASN A 264 -11.25 27.33 10.70
CA ASN A 264 -11.35 26.21 9.76
C ASN A 264 -12.27 25.07 10.22
N LEU A 265 -12.86 24.40 9.21
CA LEU A 265 -13.30 23.01 9.27
C LEU A 265 -12.21 22.13 8.64
N TYR A 266 -11.81 21.06 9.31
CA TYR A 266 -10.85 20.08 8.81
C TYR A 266 -11.55 18.76 8.47
N CYS A 267 -11.14 18.15 7.37
CA CYS A 267 -11.42 16.75 7.04
C CYS A 267 -10.14 15.94 7.23
N LEU A 268 -10.17 14.94 8.11
CA LEU A 268 -9.03 14.09 8.45
C LEU A 268 -9.34 12.63 8.07
N ASN A 269 -8.33 11.90 7.65
CA ASN A 269 -8.41 10.45 7.53
C ASN A 269 -8.47 9.81 8.93
N GLY A 270 -9.49 9.00 9.20
CA GLY A 270 -9.75 8.44 10.52
C GLY A 270 -8.69 7.45 11.01
N ALA A 271 -8.05 6.72 10.11
CA ALA A 271 -7.05 5.71 10.49
C ALA A 271 -5.73 6.32 10.97
N ASN A 272 -5.34 7.50 10.45
CA ASN A 272 -4.01 8.06 10.71
C ASN A 272 -3.98 9.56 11.08
N GLY A 273 -5.12 10.26 11.03
CA GLY A 273 -5.24 11.67 11.36
C GLY A 273 -4.63 12.63 10.34
N VAL A 274 -4.28 12.16 9.14
CA VAL A 274 -3.76 13.00 8.06
C VAL A 274 -4.89 13.85 7.48
N GLN A 275 -4.66 15.15 7.34
CA GLN A 275 -5.63 16.07 6.72
C GLN A 275 -5.81 15.74 5.23
N LYS A 276 -7.06 15.46 4.82
CA LYS A 276 -7.47 15.35 3.41
C LYS A 276 -7.67 16.74 2.82
N TRP A 277 -8.50 17.57 3.44
CA TRP A 277 -8.75 18.96 3.02
C TRP A 277 -9.20 19.83 4.21
N ASN A 278 -9.28 21.15 4.01
CA ASN A 278 -9.91 22.06 4.96
C ASN A 278 -10.75 23.16 4.26
N PHE A 279 -11.70 23.72 5.00
CA PHE A 279 -12.52 24.85 4.56
C PHE A 279 -12.41 26.01 5.56
N THR A 280 -12.01 27.19 5.07
CA THR A 280 -11.79 28.37 5.91
C THR A 280 -12.98 29.32 5.88
N THR A 281 -13.56 29.57 7.05
CA THR A 281 -14.62 30.56 7.29
C THR A 281 -14.03 31.91 7.73
N ALA A 282 -14.86 32.92 7.99
CA ALA A 282 -14.38 34.24 8.42
C ALA A 282 -14.25 34.40 9.95
N ALA A 283 -14.62 33.38 10.73
CA ALA A 283 -14.48 33.31 12.18
C ALA A 283 -14.62 31.86 12.68
N SER A 284 -14.32 31.61 13.96
CA SER A 284 -14.30 30.28 14.58
C SER A 284 -15.50 29.36 14.25
N VAL A 285 -15.20 28.09 13.95
CA VAL A 285 -16.18 27.01 13.75
C VAL A 285 -16.27 26.20 15.05
N ARG A 286 -17.15 26.63 15.96
CA ARG A 286 -17.25 26.01 17.30
C ARG A 286 -18.32 24.94 17.44
N ALA A 287 -19.35 25.04 16.62
CA ALA A 287 -20.45 24.11 16.65
C ALA A 287 -20.04 22.82 15.95
N SER A 288 -20.65 21.71 16.35
CA SER A 288 -20.40 20.42 15.74
C SER A 288 -20.96 20.38 14.31
N PRO A 289 -20.20 19.86 13.32
CA PRO A 289 -20.71 19.64 11.98
C PRO A 289 -21.88 18.64 12.00
N SER A 290 -22.83 18.81 11.09
CA SER A 290 -23.85 17.80 10.79
C SER A 290 -23.71 17.36 9.35
N ILE A 291 -23.98 16.09 9.12
CA ILE A 291 -23.75 15.43 7.85
C ILE A 291 -25.07 14.83 7.39
N ALA A 292 -25.43 15.02 6.14
CA ALA A 292 -26.59 14.40 5.48
C ALA A 292 -26.53 14.73 3.99
N ASP A 293 -27.14 13.89 3.15
CA ASP A 293 -27.46 14.26 1.77
C ASP A 293 -28.63 15.23 1.78
N VAL A 294 -28.33 16.54 1.78
CA VAL A 294 -29.36 17.58 1.97
C VAL A 294 -30.00 18.03 0.66
N ASP A 295 -29.42 17.67 -0.48
CA ASP A 295 -30.02 17.94 -1.79
C ASP A 295 -30.51 16.72 -2.57
N GLY A 296 -30.37 15.52 -2.00
CA GLY A 296 -30.84 14.26 -2.57
C GLY A 296 -30.05 13.86 -3.79
N ASP A 297 -28.75 14.22 -3.86
CA ASP A 297 -27.85 13.84 -4.94
C ASP A 297 -27.04 12.58 -4.61
N GLY A 298 -27.22 12.00 -3.43
CA GLY A 298 -26.54 10.79 -3.02
C GLY A 298 -25.15 11.00 -2.42
N CYS A 299 -24.57 12.19 -2.57
CA CYS A 299 -23.39 12.59 -1.85
C CYS A 299 -23.77 13.17 -0.49
N LEU A 300 -22.95 12.91 0.53
CA LEU A 300 -23.17 13.51 1.85
C LEU A 300 -22.62 14.94 1.90
N GLU A 301 -23.43 15.90 2.35
CA GLU A 301 -22.99 17.25 2.66
C GLU A 301 -22.57 17.40 4.11
N ILE A 302 -21.64 18.32 4.34
CA ILE A 302 -21.29 18.82 5.67
C ILE A 302 -21.92 20.19 5.86
N VAL A 303 -22.84 20.28 6.81
CA VAL A 303 -23.44 21.53 7.27
C VAL A 303 -22.72 22.00 8.52
N ILE A 304 -22.15 23.20 8.45
CA ILE A 304 -21.47 23.84 9.58
C ILE A 304 -22.03 25.22 9.86
N THR A 305 -21.87 25.66 11.10
CA THR A 305 -22.22 27.02 11.53
C THR A 305 -21.00 27.70 12.14
N SER A 306 -20.79 28.97 11.79
CA SER A 306 -19.62 29.73 12.23
C SER A 306 -20.00 30.95 13.07
N TYR A 307 -19.02 31.45 13.82
CA TYR A 307 -19.12 32.71 14.54
C TYR A 307 -19.13 33.95 13.63
N ASP A 308 -19.03 33.75 12.31
CA ASP A 308 -19.12 34.81 11.30
C ASP A 308 -20.55 35.13 10.84
N ASP A 309 -21.54 34.65 11.61
CA ASP A 309 -22.98 34.77 11.37
C ASP A 309 -23.53 33.83 10.29
N ASN A 310 -22.71 32.97 9.67
CA ASN A 310 -23.11 32.12 8.54
C ASN A 310 -23.26 30.63 8.87
N VAL A 311 -24.17 30.02 8.11
CA VAL A 311 -24.35 28.58 7.92
C VAL A 311 -23.79 28.24 6.55
N TYR A 312 -22.92 27.24 6.48
CA TYR A 312 -22.32 26.77 5.25
C TYR A 312 -22.75 25.32 5.01
N CYS A 313 -23.06 25.01 3.75
CA CYS A 313 -23.22 23.65 3.28
C CYS A 313 -22.11 23.38 2.28
N LEU A 314 -21.36 22.31 2.53
CA LEU A 314 -20.18 21.90 1.77
C LEU A 314 -20.43 20.49 1.25
N ASN A 315 -20.03 20.19 0.02
CA ASN A 315 -19.92 18.80 -0.42
C ASN A 315 -18.88 18.08 0.46
N GLY A 316 -19.24 16.93 1.02
CA GLY A 316 -18.40 16.25 2.02
C GLY A 316 -17.14 15.63 1.46
N LEU A 317 -17.15 15.18 0.21
CA LEU A 317 -15.98 14.61 -0.42
C LEU A 317 -14.91 15.68 -0.71
N THR A 318 -15.34 16.79 -1.32
CA THR A 318 -14.43 17.81 -1.89
C THR A 318 -14.21 19.03 -1.00
N GLY A 319 -15.09 19.28 -0.03
CA GLY A 319 -15.10 20.51 0.78
C GLY A 319 -15.55 21.76 0.03
N ILE A 320 -16.06 21.62 -1.20
CA ILE A 320 -16.56 22.74 -2.01
C ILE A 320 -17.88 23.24 -1.43
N MET A 321 -17.97 24.55 -1.18
CA MET A 321 -19.19 25.18 -0.69
C MET A 321 -20.30 25.17 -1.74
N LYS A 322 -21.41 24.49 -1.45
CA LYS A 322 -22.64 24.48 -2.25
C LYS A 322 -23.42 25.79 -2.06
N TRP A 323 -23.69 26.18 -0.82
CA TRP A 323 -24.40 27.42 -0.51
C TRP A 323 -24.04 27.98 0.88
N VAL A 324 -24.45 29.24 1.12
CA VAL A 324 -24.28 29.94 2.40
C VAL A 324 -25.55 30.69 2.79
N TYR A 325 -25.91 30.63 4.07
CA TYR A 325 -27.03 31.36 4.66
C TYR A 325 -26.57 32.21 5.84
N THR A 326 -26.86 33.52 5.83
CA THR A 326 -26.43 34.46 6.87
C THR A 326 -27.56 34.78 7.84
N THR A 327 -27.32 34.56 9.14
CA THR A 327 -28.21 34.94 10.24
C THR A 327 -27.97 36.37 10.71
N GLY A 328 -28.66 36.82 11.78
CA GLY A 328 -28.48 38.18 12.32
C GLY A 328 -27.29 38.36 13.28
N SER A 329 -26.64 37.27 13.69
CA SER A 329 -25.60 37.23 14.74
C SER A 329 -24.96 35.84 14.77
N PHE A 330 -23.82 35.70 15.46
CA PHE A 330 -23.04 34.46 15.48
C PHE A 330 -23.85 33.23 15.91
N ILE A 331 -23.43 32.06 15.43
CA ILE A 331 -24.13 30.80 15.65
C ILE A 331 -23.21 29.87 16.45
N ALA A 332 -23.67 29.48 17.64
CA ALA A 332 -22.99 28.49 18.48
C ALA A 332 -23.77 27.19 18.63
N SER A 333 -25.02 27.19 18.15
CA SER A 333 -25.83 26.00 17.96
C SER A 333 -25.23 25.17 16.84
N SER A 334 -25.13 23.86 17.03
CA SER A 334 -24.91 22.97 15.88
C SER A 334 -26.12 23.08 14.91
N PRO A 335 -26.14 22.44 13.73
CA PRO A 335 -27.30 22.41 12.82
C PRO A 335 -28.07 21.07 12.90
N ALA A 336 -29.37 21.05 13.16
CA ALA A 336 -30.17 19.82 13.11
C ALA A 336 -30.78 19.65 11.72
N ILE A 337 -30.82 18.43 11.18
CA ILE A 337 -31.26 18.16 9.81
C ILE A 337 -32.45 17.19 9.84
N ALA A 338 -33.57 17.57 9.23
CA ALA A 338 -34.76 16.73 9.07
C ALA A 338 -35.73 17.36 8.06
N ASP A 339 -36.60 16.56 7.43
CA ASP A 339 -37.77 17.07 6.68
C ASP A 339 -38.82 17.58 7.68
N VAL A 340 -38.75 18.87 8.01
CA VAL A 340 -39.60 19.47 9.06
C VAL A 340 -40.90 20.04 8.50
N ASP A 341 -41.09 20.07 7.19
CA ASP A 341 -42.31 20.59 6.56
C ASP A 341 -43.13 19.53 5.80
N GLY A 342 -42.55 18.35 5.59
CA GLY A 342 -43.16 17.16 4.99
C GLY A 342 -43.18 17.16 3.48
N ASP A 343 -42.30 17.94 2.84
CA ASP A 343 -42.22 18.05 1.39
C ASP A 343 -41.29 17.01 0.73
N GLY A 344 -40.56 16.24 1.53
CA GLY A 344 -39.58 15.23 1.09
C GLY A 344 -38.16 15.77 0.89
N SER A 345 -37.93 17.06 1.12
CA SER A 345 -36.58 17.66 1.19
C SER A 345 -36.15 17.75 2.64
N LEU A 346 -34.83 17.74 2.90
CA LEU A 346 -34.32 17.99 4.24
C LEU A 346 -34.17 19.49 4.50
N GLU A 347 -34.55 19.92 5.70
CA GLU A 347 -34.30 21.26 6.22
C GLU A 347 -33.23 21.25 7.30
N ILE A 348 -32.60 22.41 7.47
CA ILE A 348 -31.61 22.68 8.50
C ILE A 348 -32.20 23.63 9.52
N VAL A 349 -32.27 23.18 10.78
CA VAL A 349 -32.79 23.93 11.93
C VAL A 349 -31.66 24.26 12.90
N LEU A 350 -31.57 25.52 13.31
CA LEU A 350 -30.48 26.00 14.19
C LEU A 350 -30.89 27.19 15.05
N GLY A 351 -30.23 27.33 16.20
CA GLY A 351 -30.33 28.49 17.08
C GLY A 351 -29.27 29.55 16.79
N SER A 352 -29.64 30.83 16.75
CA SER A 352 -28.70 31.93 16.60
C SER A 352 -28.70 32.87 17.82
N ASN A 353 -27.57 33.55 18.01
CA ASN A 353 -27.43 34.62 18.98
C ASN A 353 -28.24 35.88 18.61
N ASP A 354 -28.97 35.88 17.49
CA ASP A 354 -29.92 36.94 17.12
C ASP A 354 -31.31 36.79 17.78
N HIS A 355 -31.41 35.85 18.73
CA HIS A 355 -32.61 35.43 19.46
C HIS A 355 -33.63 34.68 18.60
N LYS A 356 -33.17 33.93 17.59
CA LYS A 356 -34.06 33.16 16.75
C LYS A 356 -33.63 31.72 16.58
N VAL A 357 -34.63 30.89 16.35
CA VAL A 357 -34.50 29.58 15.72
C VAL A 357 -34.75 29.81 14.23
N HIS A 358 -33.83 29.37 13.40
CA HIS A 358 -33.93 29.45 11.94
C HIS A 358 -34.20 28.07 11.37
N CYS A 359 -35.02 28.01 10.34
CA CYS A 359 -35.16 26.87 9.45
C CYS A 359 -34.84 27.33 8.02
N VAL A 360 -34.03 26.53 7.35
CA VAL A 360 -33.44 26.81 6.04
C VAL A 360 -33.55 25.54 5.20
N ASN A 361 -33.96 25.66 3.96
CA ASN A 361 -34.02 24.54 3.02
C ASN A 361 -32.61 23.96 2.82
N GLY A 362 -32.44 22.65 3.05
CA GLY A 362 -31.14 21.97 3.00
C GLY A 362 -30.51 21.98 1.61
N LYS A 363 -31.33 21.83 0.57
CA LYS A 363 -30.85 21.83 -0.82
C LYS A 363 -30.35 23.19 -1.30
N THR A 364 -31.00 24.27 -0.89
CA THR A 364 -30.81 25.59 -1.51
C THR A 364 -30.24 26.65 -0.58
N GLY A 365 -30.20 26.42 0.73
CA GLY A 365 -29.85 27.43 1.73
C GLY A 365 -30.86 28.58 1.80
N VAL A 366 -32.07 28.41 1.24
CA VAL A 366 -33.10 29.43 1.24
C VAL A 366 -33.83 29.43 2.59
N HIS A 367 -34.01 30.61 3.16
CA HIS A 367 -34.79 30.79 4.37
C HIS A 367 -36.26 30.36 4.19
N GLU A 368 -36.75 29.54 5.11
CA GLU A 368 -38.15 29.14 5.14
C GLU A 368 -38.92 29.88 6.22
N TRP A 369 -38.52 29.71 7.47
CA TRP A 369 -39.14 30.36 8.62
C TRP A 369 -38.16 30.60 9.76
N ASN A 370 -38.55 31.49 10.69
CA ASN A 370 -37.83 31.68 11.94
C ASN A 370 -38.81 31.89 13.10
N TYR A 371 -38.42 31.42 14.28
CA TYR A 371 -39.13 31.66 15.53
C TYR A 371 -38.30 32.57 16.43
N THR A 372 -38.89 33.65 16.96
CA THR A 372 -38.17 34.61 17.81
C THR A 372 -38.37 34.27 19.29
N THR A 373 -37.28 33.93 19.98
CA THR A 373 -37.24 33.69 21.42
C THR A 373 -36.99 35.01 22.19
N GLY A 374 -36.99 34.96 23.52
CA GLY A 374 -36.71 36.11 24.37
C GLY A 374 -35.22 36.41 24.59
N GLY A 375 -34.31 35.53 24.16
CA GLY A 375 -32.88 35.59 24.42
C GLY A 375 -32.07 34.70 23.47
N ASN A 376 -30.76 34.62 23.69
CA ASN A 376 -29.85 33.91 22.79
C ASN A 376 -30.15 32.40 22.75
N VAL A 377 -30.05 31.80 21.57
CA VAL A 377 -30.30 30.37 21.35
C VAL A 377 -28.95 29.68 21.10
N TYR A 378 -28.28 29.25 22.17
CA TYR A 378 -27.02 28.49 22.14
C TYR A 378 -27.23 26.99 22.30
N SER A 379 -28.22 26.66 23.13
CA SER A 379 -28.85 25.35 23.11
C SER A 379 -29.58 25.24 21.81
N SER A 380 -29.63 24.02 21.37
CA SER A 380 -29.48 23.86 19.98
C SER A 380 -30.49 22.68 19.65
N PRO A 381 -31.20 22.66 18.50
CA PRO A 381 -32.42 21.86 18.35
C PRO A 381 -32.29 20.33 18.43
N ALA A 382 -33.28 19.70 19.05
CA ALA A 382 -33.60 18.28 18.94
C ALA A 382 -34.94 18.11 18.20
N ILE A 383 -35.03 17.14 17.29
CA ILE A 383 -36.19 16.94 16.41
C ILE A 383 -36.72 15.52 16.60
N ALA A 384 -38.01 15.37 16.89
CA ALA A 384 -38.70 14.07 17.06
C ALA A 384 -40.22 14.26 17.03
N ASP A 385 -40.98 13.20 16.75
CA ASP A 385 -42.44 13.17 16.96
C ASP A 385 -42.73 12.99 18.46
N VAL A 386 -42.93 14.12 19.17
CA VAL A 386 -43.00 14.11 20.65
C VAL A 386 -44.40 13.89 21.20
N ASP A 387 -45.43 13.99 20.36
CA ASP A 387 -46.82 13.74 20.74
C ASP A 387 -47.44 12.47 20.12
N GLY A 388 -46.67 11.77 19.28
CA GLY A 388 -47.04 10.52 18.62
C GLY A 388 -48.14 10.70 17.57
N ASP A 389 -48.27 11.90 16.99
CA ASP A 389 -49.29 12.20 15.99
C ASP A 389 -48.90 11.86 14.55
N GLY A 390 -47.66 11.40 14.36
CA GLY A 390 -47.07 11.13 13.06
C GLY A 390 -46.47 12.38 12.44
N LYS A 391 -46.09 13.38 13.23
CA LYS A 391 -45.35 14.56 12.76
C LYS A 391 -44.22 14.94 13.69
N LEU A 392 -43.22 15.59 13.13
CA LEU A 392 -42.07 16.06 13.89
C LEU A 392 -42.40 17.33 14.69
N GLU A 393 -41.75 17.47 15.84
CA GLU A 393 -41.59 18.70 16.62
C GLU A 393 -40.12 19.05 16.79
N ILE A 394 -39.86 20.33 17.04
CA ILE A 394 -38.53 20.89 17.25
C ILE A 394 -38.46 21.41 18.69
N VAL A 395 -37.60 20.80 19.50
CA VAL A 395 -37.34 21.21 20.89
C VAL A 395 -36.03 21.98 20.95
N VAL A 396 -36.08 23.18 21.53
CA VAL A 396 -34.90 24.05 21.64
C VAL A 396 -34.97 24.89 22.91
N ALA A 397 -33.83 25.14 23.54
CA ALA A 397 -33.77 25.97 24.73
C ALA A 397 -33.03 27.29 24.51
N SER A 398 -33.27 28.26 25.39
CA SER A 398 -32.77 29.62 25.22
C SER A 398 -32.33 30.25 26.54
N GLN A 399 -31.43 31.24 26.45
CA GLN A 399 -30.92 32.03 27.58
C GLN A 399 -31.98 32.91 28.26
N ASP A 400 -33.22 32.93 27.76
CA ASP A 400 -34.38 33.55 28.41
C ASP A 400 -35.09 32.66 29.44
N ASN A 401 -34.42 31.58 29.87
CA ASN A 401 -34.86 30.60 30.85
C ASN A 401 -36.00 29.70 30.37
N LYS A 402 -36.13 29.49 29.06
CA LYS A 402 -37.23 28.70 28.49
C LYS A 402 -36.75 27.59 27.59
N VAL A 403 -37.54 26.51 27.60
CA VAL A 403 -37.54 25.45 26.58
C VAL A 403 -38.78 25.66 25.73
N TYR A 404 -38.59 25.69 24.43
CA TYR A 404 -39.62 25.85 23.42
C TYR A 404 -39.79 24.53 22.68
N CYS A 405 -41.03 24.07 22.56
CA CYS A 405 -41.40 23.06 21.59
C CYS A 405 -42.16 23.74 20.45
N LEU A 406 -41.66 23.60 19.24
CA LEU A 406 -42.22 24.16 18.02
C LEU A 406 -42.77 23.03 17.16
N LEU A 407 -43.93 23.26 16.55
CA LEU A 407 -44.54 22.32 15.62
C LEU A 407 -43.73 22.27 14.33
N ALA A 408 -43.55 21.06 13.81
CA ALA A 408 -43.13 20.82 12.44
C ALA A 408 -44.22 20.01 11.71
N GLY A 409 -44.24 20.13 10.38
CA GLY A 409 -45.26 19.55 9.51
C GLY A 409 -44.89 18.19 8.93
N GLY A 410 -43.61 17.83 9.00
CA GLY A 410 -43.04 16.64 8.36
C GLY A 410 -43.38 15.34 9.06
N ASN A 411 -43.37 14.25 8.30
CA ASN A 411 -43.67 12.90 8.81
C ASN A 411 -42.42 12.27 9.43
N PRO A 412 -42.56 11.42 10.46
CA PRO A 412 -41.44 10.73 11.12
C PRO A 412 -40.76 9.67 10.25
N TRP A 413 -41.28 9.39 9.05
CA TRP A 413 -40.60 8.54 8.05
C TRP A 413 -39.36 9.21 7.47
N ALA A 414 -39.15 10.51 7.73
CA ALA A 414 -37.85 11.15 7.58
C ALA A 414 -37.14 11.12 8.93
N ILE A 415 -35.93 10.55 8.95
CA ILE A 415 -35.11 10.26 10.13
C ILE A 415 -35.10 11.47 11.10
N PRO A 416 -35.69 11.35 12.30
CA PRO A 416 -35.54 12.36 13.34
C PRO A 416 -34.13 12.27 13.93
N GLY A 417 -33.25 13.20 13.58
CA GLY A 417 -31.93 13.31 14.21
C GLY A 417 -31.90 14.37 15.32
N PRO A 418 -31.83 14.01 16.61
CA PRO A 418 -31.32 14.87 17.66
C PRO A 418 -29.81 14.65 17.85
N TRP A 419 -29.04 15.22 16.95
CA TRP A 419 -27.89 16.08 17.22
C TRP A 419 -26.74 15.83 18.23
N PRO A 420 -25.50 16.31 17.90
CA PRO A 420 -24.96 16.64 16.58
C PRO A 420 -24.18 15.47 15.99
N CYS A 421 -23.90 15.57 14.69
CA CYS A 421 -23.25 14.60 13.82
C CYS A 421 -23.95 13.23 13.66
N LEU A 422 -24.46 12.99 12.44
CA LEU A 422 -24.05 11.78 11.72
C LEU A 422 -22.53 11.70 11.90
N GLY A 423 -22.09 10.81 12.80
CA GLY A 423 -20.70 10.65 13.17
C GLY A 423 -20.28 11.00 14.60
N GLY A 424 -21.24 11.05 15.53
CA GLY A 424 -20.95 11.05 16.96
C GLY A 424 -20.96 9.66 17.60
N SER A 425 -21.23 8.59 16.83
CA SER A 425 -20.86 7.21 17.18
C SER A 425 -21.17 6.20 16.04
N PRO A 426 -20.22 5.41 15.56
CA PRO A 426 -20.39 4.07 14.99
C PRO A 426 -20.99 3.03 15.94
N LEU A 427 -21.40 3.40 17.16
CA LEU A 427 -22.24 2.55 18.02
C LEU A 427 -23.72 2.50 17.60
N HIS A 428 -24.08 2.98 16.40
CA HIS A 428 -25.35 2.62 15.76
C HIS A 428 -25.20 1.79 14.48
N HIS A 429 -24.00 1.30 14.12
CA HIS A 429 -23.86 0.18 13.16
C HIS A 429 -23.41 -1.14 13.83
N PHE A 430 -23.35 -1.17 15.16
CA PHE A 430 -23.51 -2.40 15.92
C PHE A 430 -24.65 -2.21 16.89
N ASN A 431 -25.86 -2.36 16.38
CA ASN A 431 -27.01 -2.47 17.24
C ASN A 431 -26.98 -3.85 17.92
N ILE A 432 -26.75 -3.88 19.23
CA ILE A 432 -26.84 -5.10 20.04
C ILE A 432 -28.26 -5.72 20.04
N TYR A 433 -29.23 -5.00 19.47
CA TYR A 433 -30.59 -5.44 19.19
C TYR A 433 -30.96 -5.20 17.71
N ASP A 434 -30.12 -5.69 16.80
CA ASP A 434 -30.54 -6.07 15.45
C ASP A 434 -30.58 -7.61 15.43
N GLN A 435 -31.78 -8.16 15.56
CA GLN A 435 -31.97 -9.60 15.73
C GLN A 435 -31.86 -10.38 14.41
N ASP A 436 -32.04 -9.73 13.25
CA ASP A 436 -32.05 -10.40 11.96
C ASP A 436 -30.86 -10.06 11.06
N GLY A 437 -30.09 -9.03 11.42
CA GLY A 437 -28.83 -8.66 10.82
C GLY A 437 -28.99 -7.88 9.52
N ASP A 438 -30.08 -7.12 9.36
CA ASP A 438 -30.33 -6.27 8.20
C ASP A 438 -29.87 -4.82 8.36
N ASP A 439 -29.26 -4.49 9.51
CA ASP A 439 -28.80 -3.17 9.91
C ASP A 439 -29.92 -2.16 10.27
N LEU A 440 -31.20 -2.56 10.21
CA LEU A 440 -32.34 -1.79 10.73
C LEU A 440 -32.56 -2.10 12.23
N PRO A 441 -32.62 -1.09 13.12
CA PRO A 441 -32.77 -1.40 14.53
C PRO A 441 -34.11 -2.00 14.97
N ASP A 442 -34.11 -3.04 15.83
CA ASP A 442 -35.33 -3.64 16.43
C ASP A 442 -36.32 -2.58 16.95
N HIS A 443 -35.82 -1.53 17.60
CA HIS A 443 -36.68 -0.46 18.14
C HIS A 443 -37.31 0.39 17.05
N LEU A 444 -36.61 0.61 15.94
CA LEU A 444 -37.11 1.34 14.78
C LEU A 444 -38.12 0.47 14.03
N GLU A 445 -37.81 -0.80 13.77
CA GLU A 445 -38.72 -1.79 13.19
C GLU A 445 -40.04 -1.89 13.97
N ASN A 446 -39.97 -1.99 15.31
CA ASN A 446 -41.16 -1.97 16.17
C ASN A 446 -41.94 -0.65 16.09
N THR A 447 -41.25 0.47 15.83
CA THR A 447 -41.88 1.79 15.64
C THR A 447 -42.59 1.89 14.30
N ILE A 448 -42.08 1.22 13.26
CA ILE A 448 -42.68 1.20 11.91
C ILE A 448 -43.51 -0.07 11.60
N ASP A 449 -43.79 -0.91 12.61
CA ASP A 449 -44.63 -2.13 12.55
C ASP A 449 -44.07 -3.23 11.62
N LEU A 450 -42.73 -3.34 11.53
CA LEU A 450 -42.00 -4.45 10.88
C LEU A 450 -41.69 -5.57 11.90
N ASP A 451 -41.25 -6.74 11.43
CA ASP A 451 -40.91 -7.90 12.28
C ASP A 451 -39.40 -7.95 12.53
N PRO A 452 -38.90 -7.69 13.76
CA PRO A 452 -37.47 -7.65 14.12
C PRO A 452 -36.69 -8.97 14.01
N GLN A 453 -37.20 -9.91 13.24
CA GLN A 453 -36.60 -11.22 13.00
C GLN A 453 -36.59 -11.53 11.49
N ASN A 454 -36.95 -10.56 10.65
CA ASN A 454 -37.17 -10.73 9.25
C ASN A 454 -36.66 -9.55 8.41
N VAL A 455 -35.37 -9.65 8.06
CA VAL A 455 -34.58 -8.85 7.11
C VAL A 455 -35.31 -8.30 5.87
N ASP A 456 -36.38 -8.93 5.41
CA ASP A 456 -37.10 -8.59 4.17
C ASP A 456 -38.59 -8.89 4.38
N SER A 457 -39.35 -7.85 4.75
CA SER A 457 -40.74 -7.92 5.21
C SER A 457 -41.73 -8.36 4.15
N ASP A 458 -41.47 -8.09 2.87
CA ASP A 458 -42.35 -8.45 1.75
C ASP A 458 -41.80 -9.55 0.82
N PHE A 459 -40.58 -10.00 1.07
CA PHE A 459 -39.85 -11.07 0.39
C PHE A 459 -39.55 -10.78 -1.07
N ASP A 460 -39.26 -9.52 -1.39
CA ASP A 460 -39.04 -9.06 -2.74
C ASP A 460 -37.56 -9.02 -3.16
N GLY A 461 -36.66 -9.24 -2.19
CA GLY A 461 -35.22 -9.34 -2.37
C GLY A 461 -34.43 -8.09 -2.01
N MET A 462 -35.09 -7.05 -1.47
CA MET A 462 -34.47 -5.87 -0.89
C MET A 462 -34.66 -5.93 0.65
N PRO A 463 -33.65 -5.58 1.46
CA PRO A 463 -33.80 -5.57 2.92
C PRO A 463 -34.58 -4.36 3.44
N ASP A 464 -35.23 -4.51 4.60
CA ASP A 464 -36.06 -3.46 5.20
C ASP A 464 -35.24 -2.19 5.49
N ASP A 465 -34.01 -2.31 6.00
CA ASP A 465 -33.10 -1.16 6.21
C ASP A 465 -32.84 -0.36 4.93
N TRP A 466 -32.55 -1.07 3.84
CA TRP A 466 -32.21 -0.45 2.57
C TRP A 466 -33.42 0.29 2.01
N GLU A 467 -34.60 -0.32 2.09
CA GLU A 467 -35.84 0.32 1.67
C GLU A 467 -36.16 1.55 2.52
N VAL A 468 -36.00 1.48 3.85
CA VAL A 468 -36.17 2.62 4.75
C VAL A 468 -35.18 3.74 4.42
N SER A 469 -33.91 3.40 4.18
CA SER A 469 -32.84 4.34 3.85
C SER A 469 -33.10 5.13 2.57
N PHE A 470 -33.78 4.53 1.58
CA PHE A 470 -34.12 5.16 0.31
C PHE A 470 -35.61 5.53 0.18
N ILE A 471 -36.33 5.63 1.31
CA ILE A 471 -37.73 6.08 1.38
C ILE A 471 -38.67 5.22 0.51
N LEU A 472 -38.37 3.93 0.41
CA LEU A 472 -39.23 2.90 -0.17
C LEU A 472 -40.11 2.28 0.93
N ASP A 473 -41.24 1.71 0.56
CA ASP A 473 -42.15 1.03 1.50
C ASP A 473 -41.72 -0.44 1.66
N PRO A 474 -41.19 -0.87 2.83
CA PRO A 474 -40.68 -2.25 3.04
C PRO A 474 -41.77 -3.33 3.05
N THR A 475 -43.03 -2.93 2.82
CA THR A 475 -44.18 -3.84 2.79
C THR A 475 -44.83 -3.94 1.41
N ASP A 476 -44.33 -3.20 0.41
CA ASP A 476 -44.83 -3.19 -0.97
C ASP A 476 -43.82 -3.74 -1.98
N GLY A 477 -43.79 -5.07 -2.09
CA GLY A 477 -42.85 -5.80 -2.96
C GLY A 477 -43.06 -5.64 -4.48
N LEU A 478 -43.69 -4.55 -4.90
CA LEU A 478 -43.69 -4.04 -6.26
C LEU A 478 -42.65 -2.93 -6.47
N ASN A 479 -42.10 -2.36 -5.40
CA ASN A 479 -41.07 -1.33 -5.43
C ASN A 479 -39.74 -1.88 -6.02
N ASN A 480 -39.39 -3.16 -5.84
CA ASN A 480 -38.23 -3.77 -6.51
C ASN A 480 -38.24 -3.68 -8.04
N LEU A 481 -39.44 -3.56 -8.63
CA LEU A 481 -39.65 -3.53 -10.08
C LEU A 481 -39.74 -2.11 -10.64
N THR A 482 -39.78 -1.09 -9.78
CA THR A 482 -39.76 0.31 -10.21
C THR A 482 -38.35 0.72 -10.64
N ASP A 483 -38.32 1.79 -11.42
CA ASP A 483 -37.15 2.46 -11.99
C ASP A 483 -37.49 3.92 -11.72
N ASN A 484 -36.99 4.41 -10.60
CA ASN A 484 -37.55 5.58 -9.90
C ASN A 484 -37.01 6.88 -10.51
N ASP A 485 -35.77 6.89 -10.96
CA ASP A 485 -35.12 7.99 -11.65
C ASP A 485 -35.18 7.88 -13.20
N GLY A 486 -35.44 6.69 -13.74
CA GLY A 486 -35.57 6.46 -15.18
C GLY A 486 -34.25 6.24 -15.92
N ASP A 487 -33.19 5.84 -15.22
CA ASP A 487 -31.86 5.55 -15.78
C ASP A 487 -31.81 4.18 -16.53
N GLY A 488 -32.81 3.32 -16.29
CA GLY A 488 -32.94 2.00 -16.88
C GLY A 488 -32.50 0.83 -15.99
N LEU A 489 -32.02 1.12 -14.79
CA LEU A 489 -31.87 0.20 -13.68
C LEU A 489 -33.20 0.09 -12.92
N LYS A 490 -33.28 -0.80 -11.95
CA LYS A 490 -34.49 -0.94 -11.11
C LYS A 490 -34.03 -1.04 -9.68
N ASN A 491 -34.88 -0.71 -8.72
CA ASN A 491 -34.55 -0.72 -7.29
C ASN A 491 -33.82 -1.99 -6.83
N VAL A 492 -34.23 -3.19 -7.28
CA VAL A 492 -33.51 -4.43 -6.92
C VAL A 492 -32.12 -4.58 -7.54
N TRP A 493 -31.93 -4.03 -8.74
CA TRP A 493 -30.63 -3.97 -9.39
C TRP A 493 -29.78 -2.84 -8.83
N GLU A 494 -30.40 -1.75 -8.39
CA GLU A 494 -29.72 -0.66 -7.70
C GLU A 494 -29.18 -1.15 -6.36
N TYR A 495 -30.00 -1.83 -5.56
CA TYR A 495 -29.54 -2.54 -4.36
C TYR A 495 -28.35 -3.47 -4.66
N GLY A 496 -28.45 -4.26 -5.73
CA GLY A 496 -27.40 -5.20 -6.12
C GLY A 496 -26.09 -4.55 -6.57
N ASN A 497 -26.14 -3.34 -7.12
CA ASN A 497 -24.97 -2.57 -7.60
C ASN A 497 -24.58 -1.43 -6.65
N ARG A 498 -25.32 -1.24 -5.55
CA ARG A 498 -25.15 -0.18 -4.54
C ARG A 498 -25.32 1.23 -5.08
N THR A 499 -26.16 1.37 -6.09
CA THR A 499 -26.56 2.66 -6.63
C THR A 499 -27.82 3.16 -5.96
N ILE A 500 -28.15 4.43 -6.17
CA ILE A 500 -29.16 5.15 -5.39
C ILE A 500 -30.47 5.19 -6.18
N PRO A 501 -31.57 4.58 -5.69
CA PRO A 501 -32.82 4.48 -6.45
C PRO A 501 -33.46 5.76 -6.97
N SER A 502 -33.07 6.90 -6.42
CA SER A 502 -33.59 8.21 -6.79
C SER A 502 -32.61 9.05 -7.60
N ASN A 503 -31.39 8.56 -7.83
CA ASN A 503 -30.34 9.28 -8.54
C ASN A 503 -29.83 8.46 -9.73
N SER A 504 -30.03 9.00 -10.93
CA SER A 504 -29.71 8.33 -12.19
C SER A 504 -28.21 8.28 -12.54
N ASP A 505 -27.36 8.88 -11.70
CA ASP A 505 -25.91 9.08 -11.88
C ASP A 505 -25.31 9.17 -10.47
N SER A 506 -25.08 8.02 -9.85
CA SER A 506 -24.82 7.86 -8.42
C SER A 506 -23.45 8.40 -7.98
N ASP A 507 -22.49 8.58 -8.89
CA ASP A 507 -21.18 9.17 -8.62
C ASP A 507 -20.93 10.53 -9.31
N ASP A 508 -21.99 11.10 -9.89
CA ASP A 508 -22.06 12.45 -10.47
C ASP A 508 -20.99 12.73 -11.56
N ASP A 509 -20.54 11.70 -12.28
CA ASP A 509 -19.50 11.83 -13.30
C ASP A 509 -20.04 12.23 -14.69
N GLY A 510 -21.37 12.20 -14.85
CA GLY A 510 -22.09 12.52 -16.07
C GLY A 510 -22.53 11.31 -16.89
N LEU A 511 -22.26 10.09 -16.44
CA LEU A 511 -22.68 8.82 -17.00
C LEU A 511 -23.77 8.19 -16.12
N MET A 512 -24.83 7.64 -16.71
CA MET A 512 -25.93 7.11 -15.92
C MET A 512 -25.62 5.70 -15.43
N ASP A 513 -25.98 5.34 -14.20
CA ASP A 513 -25.72 4.01 -13.60
C ASP A 513 -26.18 2.87 -14.51
N GLY A 514 -27.36 3.03 -15.10
CA GLY A 514 -27.92 2.11 -16.09
C GLY A 514 -27.04 1.96 -17.34
N ASP A 515 -26.45 3.04 -17.87
CA ASP A 515 -25.53 3.00 -19.01
C ASP A 515 -24.17 2.41 -18.62
N GLU A 516 -23.66 2.71 -17.44
CA GLU A 516 -22.43 2.14 -16.91
C GLU A 516 -22.50 0.61 -16.83
N ILE A 517 -23.50 0.09 -16.13
CA ILE A 517 -23.66 -1.36 -15.96
C ILE A 517 -23.96 -2.06 -17.29
N ASN A 518 -24.83 -1.46 -18.13
CA ASN A 518 -25.34 -2.15 -19.32
C ASN A 518 -24.52 -1.95 -20.59
N LEU A 519 -23.72 -0.88 -20.68
CA LEU A 519 -23.02 -0.49 -21.91
C LEU A 519 -21.50 -0.38 -21.72
N TYR A 520 -21.03 0.36 -20.72
CA TYR A 520 -19.61 0.71 -20.58
C TYR A 520 -18.83 -0.22 -19.63
N LEU A 521 -19.55 -0.97 -18.79
CA LEU A 521 -19.02 -1.90 -17.79
C LEU A 521 -18.12 -1.24 -16.73
N THR A 522 -18.36 0.05 -16.48
CA THR A 522 -17.78 0.86 -15.41
C THR A 522 -18.52 0.64 -14.10
N ASN A 523 -17.98 1.18 -13.00
CA ASN A 523 -18.55 1.05 -11.68
C ASN A 523 -19.36 2.30 -11.31
N PRO A 524 -20.69 2.21 -11.23
CA PRO A 524 -21.58 3.37 -11.08
C PRO A 524 -21.59 4.04 -9.70
N THR A 525 -20.58 3.77 -8.89
CA THR A 525 -20.42 4.40 -7.58
C THR A 525 -19.01 4.94 -7.41
N ILE A 526 -18.22 4.97 -8.48
CA ILE A 526 -16.84 5.42 -8.50
C ILE A 526 -16.65 6.21 -9.78
N THR A 527 -16.53 7.53 -9.62
CA THR A 527 -16.33 8.49 -10.71
C THR A 527 -15.21 8.14 -11.70
N ASP A 528 -14.20 7.37 -11.27
CA ASP A 528 -13.02 6.96 -12.05
C ASP A 528 -12.80 5.45 -11.81
N SER A 529 -13.24 4.62 -12.75
CA SER A 529 -13.32 3.17 -12.58
C SER A 529 -11.97 2.44 -12.65
N ASP A 530 -10.99 2.98 -13.36
CA ASP A 530 -9.66 2.39 -13.52
C ASP A 530 -8.53 3.14 -12.78
N PHE A 531 -8.88 4.25 -12.13
CA PHE A 531 -8.06 5.05 -11.23
C PHE A 531 -6.89 5.76 -11.91
N ASP A 532 -7.08 6.22 -13.14
CA ASP A 532 -6.08 6.91 -13.94
C ASP A 532 -6.10 8.45 -13.79
N GLY A 533 -7.13 8.98 -13.12
CA GLY A 533 -7.33 10.41 -12.87
C GLY A 533 -8.28 11.11 -13.83
N LEU A 534 -8.91 10.40 -14.76
CA LEU A 534 -10.07 10.84 -15.54
C LEU A 534 -11.33 10.20 -14.99
N SER A 535 -12.48 10.85 -15.23
CA SER A 535 -13.76 10.23 -14.88
C SER A 535 -14.33 9.47 -16.06
N ASP A 536 -15.08 8.40 -15.80
CA ASP A 536 -15.62 7.53 -16.85
C ASP A 536 -16.47 8.34 -17.86
N GLY A 537 -17.27 9.28 -17.35
CA GLY A 537 -18.03 10.23 -18.15
C GLY A 537 -17.16 11.17 -19.00
N ASN A 538 -16.02 11.64 -18.48
CA ASN A 538 -15.09 12.48 -19.25
C ASN A 538 -14.39 11.69 -20.35
N GLU A 539 -13.99 10.47 -20.05
CA GLU A 539 -13.39 9.56 -21.01
C GLU A 539 -14.34 9.27 -22.17
N ILE A 540 -15.59 8.90 -21.88
CA ILE A 540 -16.57 8.60 -22.92
C ILE A 540 -17.00 9.84 -23.72
N PHE A 541 -17.23 10.98 -23.08
CA PHE A 541 -17.84 12.14 -23.74
C PHE A 541 -16.86 13.22 -24.20
N THR A 542 -15.66 13.28 -23.63
CA THR A 542 -14.69 14.35 -23.87
C THR A 542 -13.43 13.85 -24.57
N TYR A 543 -12.76 12.84 -24.01
CA TYR A 543 -11.42 12.41 -24.45
C TYR A 543 -11.45 11.20 -25.38
N PHE A 544 -12.56 10.45 -25.38
CA PHE A 544 -12.77 9.24 -26.17
C PHE A 544 -11.81 8.08 -25.85
N THR A 545 -11.30 8.04 -24.62
CA THR A 545 -10.50 6.97 -24.04
C THR A 545 -11.38 5.83 -23.50
N ASN A 546 -10.77 4.78 -22.97
CA ASN A 546 -11.46 3.58 -22.51
C ASN A 546 -11.55 3.53 -20.97
N PRO A 547 -12.74 3.73 -20.37
CA PRO A 547 -12.90 3.97 -18.92
C PRO A 547 -12.73 2.76 -18.00
N ILE A 548 -12.12 1.70 -18.50
CA ILE A 548 -11.78 0.50 -17.73
C ILE A 548 -10.34 0.07 -18.01
N SER A 549 -9.55 0.95 -18.61
CA SER A 549 -8.17 0.78 -19.02
C SER A 549 -7.44 2.07 -18.76
N SER A 550 -6.71 2.12 -17.65
CA SER A 550 -5.94 3.29 -17.20
C SER A 550 -4.84 3.77 -18.16
N ASP A 551 -4.71 3.14 -19.31
CA ASP A 551 -3.73 3.36 -20.38
C ASP A 551 -4.42 2.83 -21.65
N THR A 552 -4.96 3.75 -22.46
CA THR A 552 -5.85 3.44 -23.58
C THR A 552 -5.09 2.95 -24.81
N ASP A 553 -3.92 3.51 -25.11
CA ASP A 553 -3.11 3.17 -26.28
C ASP A 553 -1.93 2.23 -25.99
N SER A 554 -1.71 1.91 -24.71
CA SER A 554 -0.75 0.93 -24.19
C SER A 554 0.70 1.35 -24.37
N ASP A 555 1.00 2.64 -24.18
CA ASP A 555 2.35 3.22 -24.25
C ASP A 555 3.07 3.31 -22.88
N GLU A 556 2.44 2.78 -21.82
CA GLU A 556 2.89 2.79 -20.42
C GLU A 556 2.65 4.12 -19.67
N LEU A 557 1.87 5.02 -20.25
CA LEU A 557 1.42 6.27 -19.63
C LEU A 557 -0.08 6.19 -19.30
N PHE A 558 -0.50 6.88 -18.24
CA PHE A 558 -1.92 6.90 -17.86
C PHE A 558 -2.64 8.04 -18.57
N ASP A 559 -3.84 7.81 -19.11
CA ASP A 559 -4.56 8.81 -19.93
C ASP A 559 -4.76 10.12 -19.17
N GLY A 560 -5.02 10.04 -17.86
CA GLY A 560 -5.08 11.18 -16.97
C GLY A 560 -3.76 11.97 -16.83
N ASP A 561 -2.62 11.29 -16.76
CA ASP A 561 -1.29 11.92 -16.67
C ASP A 561 -0.89 12.56 -18.00
N GLU A 562 -1.24 11.93 -19.12
CA GLU A 562 -1.05 12.48 -20.47
C GLU A 562 -1.70 13.84 -20.62
N LEU A 563 -2.96 13.97 -20.22
CA LEU A 563 -3.68 15.22 -20.38
C LEU A 563 -3.25 16.29 -19.36
N ASN A 564 -2.95 15.88 -18.12
CA ASN A 564 -2.75 16.82 -17.00
C ASN A 564 -1.29 17.22 -16.79
N LEU A 565 -0.33 16.35 -17.13
CA LEU A 565 1.08 16.53 -16.81
C LEU A 565 1.96 16.66 -18.05
N PHE A 566 1.78 15.76 -19.02
CA PHE A 566 2.70 15.63 -20.16
C PHE A 566 2.21 16.31 -21.45
N PHE A 567 0.90 16.54 -21.54
CA PHE A 567 0.20 17.14 -22.68
C PHE A 567 0.32 16.34 -23.99
N THR A 568 0.42 15.01 -23.90
CA THR A 568 0.36 14.03 -25.00
C THR A 568 -1.09 13.65 -25.34
N ASP A 569 -1.30 12.86 -26.41
CA ASP A 569 -2.64 12.39 -26.81
C ASP A 569 -2.87 10.95 -26.34
N PRO A 570 -3.80 10.70 -25.38
CA PRO A 570 -4.00 9.38 -24.77
C PRO A 570 -4.65 8.31 -25.68
N ASN A 571 -4.66 8.58 -26.98
CA ASN A 571 -5.12 7.65 -28.00
C ASN A 571 -4.05 7.45 -29.09
N ASP A 572 -2.86 7.99 -28.88
CA ASP A 572 -1.75 7.98 -29.80
C ASP A 572 -0.45 7.62 -29.09
N PHE A 573 -0.07 6.36 -29.24
CA PHE A 573 1.11 5.72 -28.62
C PHE A 573 2.45 6.47 -28.84
N ASP A 574 2.53 7.39 -29.80
CA ASP A 574 3.71 8.21 -30.16
C ASP A 574 3.19 9.58 -30.64
N SER A 575 3.13 10.56 -29.74
CA SER A 575 2.47 11.85 -29.95
C SER A 575 3.20 12.75 -30.96
N ASP A 576 4.50 12.53 -31.21
CA ASP A 576 5.31 13.37 -32.07
C ASP A 576 5.81 12.72 -33.38
N ASP A 577 5.41 11.47 -33.60
CA ASP A 577 5.68 10.62 -34.77
C ASP A 577 7.19 10.35 -34.99
N ASP A 578 7.97 10.14 -33.93
CA ASP A 578 9.42 9.86 -34.02
C ASP A 578 9.83 8.38 -33.84
N GLU A 579 8.84 7.52 -33.67
CA GLU A 579 8.94 6.07 -33.46
C GLU A 579 9.30 5.64 -32.03
N MET A 580 9.40 6.57 -31.07
CA MET A 580 9.49 6.28 -29.63
C MET A 580 8.13 6.48 -28.94
N PRO A 581 7.73 5.63 -27.96
CA PRO A 581 6.51 5.82 -27.21
C PRO A 581 6.61 6.92 -26.15
N ASP A 582 5.53 7.66 -25.92
CA ASP A 582 5.54 8.81 -25.00
C ASP A 582 5.91 8.38 -23.56
N GLY A 583 5.35 7.26 -23.09
CA GLY A 583 5.68 6.67 -21.79
C GLY A 583 7.16 6.30 -21.64
N TRP A 584 7.78 5.76 -22.70
CA TRP A 584 9.21 5.42 -22.71
C TRP A 584 10.07 6.68 -22.62
N GLU A 585 9.76 7.71 -23.40
CA GLU A 585 10.47 8.98 -23.40
C GLU A 585 10.44 9.66 -22.03
N ILE A 586 9.28 9.69 -21.38
CA ILE A 586 9.13 10.28 -20.05
C ILE A 586 9.98 9.54 -19.01
N SER A 587 10.08 8.21 -19.11
CA SER A 587 10.89 7.41 -18.19
C SER A 587 12.38 7.84 -18.20
N TYR A 588 12.88 8.30 -19.34
CA TYR A 588 14.23 8.83 -19.54
C TYR A 588 14.31 10.36 -19.55
N ASN A 589 13.20 11.05 -19.26
CA ASN A 589 13.09 12.51 -19.23
C ASN A 589 13.40 13.16 -20.60
N PHE A 590 13.01 12.49 -21.68
CA PHE A 590 12.91 13.03 -23.04
C PHE A 590 11.57 13.79 -23.21
N ASP A 591 11.42 14.53 -24.32
CA ASP A 591 10.27 15.39 -24.55
C ASP A 591 9.33 14.75 -25.58
N PRO A 592 8.25 14.06 -25.15
CA PRO A 592 7.36 13.27 -26.03
C PRO A 592 6.51 14.09 -27.01
N ASN A 593 6.81 15.38 -27.12
CA ASN A 593 6.16 16.31 -28.04
C ASN A 593 7.19 16.92 -29.01
N SER A 594 8.40 16.38 -29.07
CA SER A 594 9.51 16.92 -29.83
C SER A 594 10.52 15.87 -30.34
N ALA A 595 10.19 15.26 -31.48
CA ALA A 595 10.91 14.36 -32.41
C ALA A 595 12.41 14.60 -32.73
N SER A 596 13.19 15.12 -31.80
CA SER A 596 14.52 15.71 -32.00
C SER A 596 15.56 15.10 -31.09
N ASP A 597 15.10 14.56 -29.96
CA ASP A 597 15.79 13.68 -29.04
C ASP A 597 15.96 12.26 -29.58
N ALA A 598 15.03 11.69 -30.36
CA ALA A 598 15.24 10.39 -31.04
C ALA A 598 16.60 10.26 -31.75
N ALA A 599 17.08 11.35 -32.35
CA ALA A 599 18.35 11.39 -33.09
C ALA A 599 19.56 11.87 -32.26
N LEU A 600 19.39 12.10 -30.95
CA LEU A 600 20.48 12.39 -30.04
C LEU A 600 21.09 11.09 -29.50
N ASP A 601 22.31 11.22 -29.05
CA ASP A 601 23.13 10.21 -28.38
C ASP A 601 23.40 10.83 -27.00
N TYR A 602 22.71 10.36 -25.97
CA TYR A 602 22.56 11.08 -24.71
C TYR A 602 23.73 10.83 -23.75
N GLU A 603 24.16 9.58 -23.66
CA GLU A 603 25.23 9.02 -22.84
C GLU A 603 26.59 9.00 -23.57
N GLY A 604 26.59 9.07 -24.90
CA GLY A 604 27.77 9.31 -25.72
C GLY A 604 28.43 8.03 -26.23
N ASP A 605 27.69 6.94 -26.32
CA ASP A 605 28.20 5.61 -26.70
C ASP A 605 28.13 5.33 -28.21
N GLU A 606 27.66 6.29 -29.02
CA GLU A 606 27.44 6.19 -30.47
C GLU A 606 26.13 5.48 -30.91
N LEU A 607 25.24 5.10 -29.98
CA LEU A 607 23.84 4.79 -30.27
C LEU A 607 22.98 6.05 -30.15
N THR A 608 21.94 6.15 -30.97
CA THR A 608 20.91 7.17 -30.78
C THR A 608 19.82 6.68 -29.84
N ASN A 609 19.12 7.57 -29.13
CA ASN A 609 18.02 7.23 -28.23
C ASN A 609 16.99 6.26 -28.89
N LEU A 610 16.67 6.48 -30.18
CA LEU A 610 15.78 5.59 -30.93
C LEU A 610 16.39 4.21 -31.21
N GLU A 611 17.70 4.14 -31.48
CA GLU A 611 18.39 2.86 -31.64
C GLU A 611 18.40 2.08 -30.32
N GLU A 612 18.57 2.76 -29.20
CA GLU A 612 18.53 2.16 -27.86
C GLU A 612 17.14 1.62 -27.53
N TYR A 613 16.09 2.37 -27.82
CA TYR A 613 14.71 1.88 -27.74
C TYR A 613 14.50 0.58 -28.54
N TYR A 614 15.02 0.52 -29.77
CA TYR A 614 14.89 -0.69 -30.61
C TYR A 614 15.72 -1.89 -30.12
N HIS A 615 16.73 -1.65 -29.29
CA HIS A 615 17.62 -2.66 -28.73
C HIS A 615 17.33 -3.00 -27.26
N ASP A 616 16.28 -2.40 -26.67
CA ASP A 616 15.90 -2.53 -25.25
C ASP A 616 17.04 -2.12 -24.29
N THR A 617 17.90 -1.18 -24.70
CA THR A 617 19.03 -0.66 -23.89
C THR A 617 18.67 0.65 -23.17
N ASP A 618 19.44 1.01 -22.14
CA ASP A 618 19.22 2.20 -21.32
C ASP A 618 19.96 3.42 -21.92
N PRO A 619 19.24 4.43 -22.48
CA PRO A 619 19.82 5.66 -23.06
C PRO A 619 20.53 6.59 -22.07
N THR A 620 20.77 6.13 -20.84
CA THR A 620 21.52 6.85 -19.83
C THR A 620 22.71 6.05 -19.30
N ASP A 621 22.87 4.79 -19.74
CA ASP A 621 23.93 3.87 -19.31
C ASP A 621 24.52 3.13 -20.51
N SER A 622 25.80 3.35 -20.78
CA SER A 622 26.49 2.74 -21.93
C SER A 622 26.77 1.23 -21.81
N ASP A 623 26.31 0.59 -20.74
CA ASP A 623 26.50 -0.82 -20.36
C ASP A 623 25.28 -1.25 -19.53
N THR A 624 24.19 -1.57 -20.23
CA THR A 624 22.86 -1.75 -19.64
C THR A 624 22.83 -2.90 -18.62
N ASP A 625 23.52 -4.01 -18.90
CA ASP A 625 23.51 -5.19 -18.03
C ASP A 625 24.66 -5.27 -17.01
N ASN A 626 25.56 -4.28 -17.06
CA ASN A 626 26.68 -4.09 -16.15
C ASN A 626 27.72 -5.23 -16.19
N ASP A 627 27.94 -5.80 -17.36
CA ASP A 627 28.88 -6.90 -17.58
C ASP A 627 30.26 -6.46 -18.09
N TRP A 628 30.44 -5.15 -18.26
CA TRP A 628 31.65 -4.45 -18.70
C TRP A 628 31.88 -4.47 -20.21
N MET A 629 30.94 -4.96 -21.00
CA MET A 629 30.85 -4.75 -22.45
C MET A 629 29.87 -3.59 -22.72
N PRO A 630 30.20 -2.62 -23.59
CA PRO A 630 29.26 -1.55 -23.93
C PRO A 630 28.18 -1.99 -24.92
N ASP A 631 26.98 -1.44 -24.78
CA ASP A 631 25.80 -1.78 -25.57
C ASP A 631 26.06 -1.68 -27.08
N ASN A 632 26.69 -0.59 -27.52
CA ASN A 632 27.05 -0.38 -28.93
C ASN A 632 27.96 -1.48 -29.51
N TRP A 633 28.85 -2.04 -28.68
CA TRP A 633 29.81 -3.06 -29.06
C TRP A 633 29.13 -4.42 -29.13
N GLU A 634 28.26 -4.71 -28.18
CA GLU A 634 27.46 -5.92 -28.17
C GLU A 634 26.51 -5.98 -29.38
N ILE A 635 25.82 -4.88 -29.67
CA ILE A 635 24.96 -4.75 -30.86
C ILE A 635 25.76 -4.95 -32.15
N LEU A 636 26.98 -4.42 -32.24
CA LEU A 636 27.87 -4.58 -33.40
C LEU A 636 28.18 -6.06 -33.69
N TYR A 637 28.44 -6.86 -32.64
CA TYR A 637 28.74 -8.29 -32.74
C TYR A 637 27.51 -9.20 -32.56
N ASN A 638 26.32 -8.62 -32.41
CA ASN A 638 25.04 -9.32 -32.24
C ASN A 638 25.00 -10.18 -30.95
N PHE A 639 25.60 -9.65 -29.88
CA PHE A 639 25.43 -10.07 -28.49
C PHE A 639 24.17 -9.41 -27.88
N ASP A 640 23.80 -9.83 -26.68
CA ASP A 640 22.55 -9.48 -26.03
C ASP A 640 22.81 -8.46 -24.90
N PRO A 641 22.68 -7.14 -25.16
CA PRO A 641 23.15 -6.07 -24.26
C PRO A 641 22.37 -5.96 -22.93
N ILE A 642 21.37 -6.81 -22.74
CA ILE A 642 20.58 -6.90 -21.51
C ILE A 642 20.84 -8.21 -20.75
N ASN A 643 21.85 -8.99 -21.15
CA ASN A 643 22.13 -10.32 -20.62
C ASN A 643 23.62 -10.57 -20.35
N ALA A 644 24.03 -10.14 -19.15
CA ALA A 644 25.39 -10.21 -18.60
C ALA A 644 26.08 -11.59 -18.55
N SER A 645 25.36 -12.65 -18.94
CA SER A 645 25.91 -14.00 -18.99
C SER A 645 26.68 -14.28 -20.28
N ASP A 646 26.47 -13.50 -21.34
CA ASP A 646 27.15 -13.71 -22.62
C ASP A 646 28.58 -13.16 -22.65
N ALA A 647 28.95 -12.15 -21.82
CA ALA A 647 30.34 -11.76 -21.58
C ALA A 647 31.28 -12.92 -21.22
N ALA A 648 30.75 -13.94 -20.51
CA ALA A 648 31.49 -15.12 -20.07
C ALA A 648 31.44 -16.28 -21.08
N LEU A 649 30.74 -16.12 -22.21
CA LEU A 649 30.74 -17.08 -23.30
C LEU A 649 31.98 -16.86 -24.18
N ASP A 650 32.34 -17.91 -24.88
CA ASP A 650 33.45 -17.98 -25.84
C ASP A 650 32.79 -18.29 -27.18
N TYR A 651 32.51 -17.24 -27.95
CA TYR A 651 31.60 -17.32 -29.10
C TYR A 651 32.24 -18.03 -30.29
N ASP A 652 33.52 -17.79 -30.56
CA ASP A 652 34.27 -18.41 -31.66
C ASP A 652 35.04 -19.70 -31.24
N SER A 653 35.02 -20.03 -29.95
CA SER A 653 35.64 -21.22 -29.36
C SER A 653 37.17 -21.23 -29.43
N ASP A 654 37.80 -20.07 -29.42
CA ASP A 654 39.26 -19.94 -29.36
C ASP A 654 39.79 -20.10 -27.93
N GLY A 655 38.98 -19.77 -26.92
CA GLY A 655 39.29 -19.88 -25.49
C GLY A 655 39.42 -18.55 -24.74
N LEU A 656 39.20 -17.41 -25.39
CA LEU A 656 38.90 -16.11 -24.77
C LEU A 656 37.38 -15.99 -24.57
N THR A 657 36.97 -15.30 -23.51
CA THR A 657 35.55 -14.92 -23.40
C THR A 657 35.28 -13.62 -24.17
N ASN A 658 34.03 -13.38 -24.59
CA ASN A 658 33.63 -12.15 -25.28
C ASN A 658 34.14 -10.88 -24.58
N LEU A 659 34.08 -10.83 -23.23
CA LEU A 659 34.63 -9.73 -22.43
C LEU A 659 36.17 -9.63 -22.51
N GLU A 660 36.88 -10.76 -22.50
CA GLU A 660 38.33 -10.76 -22.65
C GLU A 660 38.74 -10.21 -24.01
N GLU A 661 37.98 -10.55 -25.06
CA GLU A 661 38.21 -10.05 -26.41
C GLU A 661 37.97 -8.55 -26.55
N TYR A 662 36.88 -8.04 -25.96
CA TYR A 662 36.65 -6.60 -25.86
C TYR A 662 37.82 -5.87 -25.16
N LEU A 663 38.32 -6.42 -24.05
CA LEU A 663 39.43 -5.83 -23.29
C LEU A 663 40.78 -5.91 -24.03
N LEU A 664 40.92 -6.85 -24.96
CA LEU A 664 42.15 -7.13 -25.71
C LEU A 664 42.13 -6.59 -27.14
N ASP A 665 41.01 -6.02 -27.59
CA ASP A 665 40.80 -5.47 -28.95
C ASP A 665 40.92 -6.55 -30.05
N THR A 666 40.45 -7.78 -29.75
CA THR A 666 40.32 -8.90 -30.70
C THR A 666 38.88 -9.02 -31.23
N ASP A 667 38.63 -9.89 -32.23
CA ASP A 667 37.32 -10.05 -32.86
C ASP A 667 36.61 -11.31 -32.33
N PRO A 668 35.53 -11.16 -31.53
CA PRO A 668 34.84 -12.28 -30.88
C PRO A 668 34.11 -13.24 -31.79
N THR A 669 34.17 -13.01 -33.09
CA THR A 669 33.63 -13.89 -34.11
C THR A 669 34.71 -14.60 -34.92
N ASN A 670 35.99 -14.37 -34.61
CA ASN A 670 37.11 -14.84 -35.40
C ASN A 670 38.31 -15.29 -34.54
N SER A 671 38.41 -16.61 -34.37
CA SER A 671 39.40 -17.30 -33.54
C SER A 671 40.87 -17.22 -34.03
N ASP A 672 41.15 -16.42 -35.06
CA ASP A 672 42.44 -16.26 -35.74
C ASP A 672 42.36 -14.94 -36.55
N LEU A 673 42.64 -13.83 -35.87
CA LEU A 673 42.39 -12.47 -36.34
C LEU A 673 43.17 -12.14 -37.63
N ASP A 674 44.39 -12.65 -37.77
CA ASP A 674 45.24 -12.38 -38.93
C ASP A 674 45.33 -13.52 -39.96
N GLY A 675 44.80 -14.70 -39.63
CA GLY A 675 44.66 -15.84 -40.51
C GLY A 675 45.94 -16.67 -40.68
N ASP A 676 46.86 -16.65 -39.72
CA ASP A 676 48.13 -17.36 -39.78
C ASP A 676 48.11 -18.78 -39.20
N SER A 677 46.94 -19.21 -38.70
CA SER A 677 46.66 -20.50 -38.08
C SER A 677 47.14 -20.67 -36.63
N MET A 678 47.56 -19.58 -35.97
CA MET A 678 47.64 -19.50 -34.51
C MET A 678 46.37 -18.81 -33.99
N PRO A 679 45.70 -19.33 -32.94
CA PRO A 679 44.56 -18.64 -32.36
C PRO A 679 44.95 -17.45 -31.48
N ASP A 680 44.10 -16.42 -31.44
CA ASP A 680 44.32 -15.18 -30.69
C ASP A 680 44.65 -15.46 -29.22
N ASN A 681 43.92 -16.38 -28.58
CA ASN A 681 44.18 -16.76 -27.18
C ASN A 681 45.60 -17.29 -26.93
N TRP A 682 46.17 -18.04 -27.89
CA TRP A 682 47.49 -18.65 -27.80
C TRP A 682 48.56 -17.58 -27.98
N GLU A 683 48.34 -16.68 -28.93
CA GLU A 683 49.22 -15.54 -29.15
C GLU A 683 49.26 -14.62 -27.93
N ILE A 684 48.11 -14.31 -27.33
CA ILE A 684 48.02 -13.51 -26.10
C ILE A 684 48.74 -14.19 -24.93
N LEU A 685 48.60 -15.51 -24.78
CA LEU A 685 49.27 -16.28 -23.71
C LEU A 685 50.80 -16.13 -23.76
N TYR A 686 51.37 -16.12 -24.96
CA TYR A 686 52.80 -15.98 -25.20
C TYR A 686 53.24 -14.56 -25.55
N ASN A 687 52.33 -13.59 -25.45
CA ASN A 687 52.58 -12.17 -25.69
C ASN A 687 53.03 -11.88 -27.15
N PHE A 688 52.48 -12.61 -28.10
CA PHE A 688 52.48 -12.32 -29.54
C PHE A 688 51.33 -11.36 -29.89
N ASP A 689 51.31 -10.84 -31.13
CA ASP A 689 50.35 -9.82 -31.57
C ASP A 689 49.33 -10.48 -32.51
N PRO A 690 48.07 -10.72 -32.07
CA PRO A 690 47.05 -11.43 -32.87
C PRO A 690 46.73 -10.81 -34.24
N SER A 691 47.20 -9.59 -34.48
CA SER A 691 47.02 -8.89 -35.76
C SER A 691 48.21 -9.04 -36.73
N LEU A 692 49.25 -9.80 -36.36
CA LEU A 692 50.55 -9.83 -37.03
C LEU A 692 51.01 -11.24 -37.50
N ALA A 693 50.46 -11.68 -38.64
CA ALA A 693 50.68 -12.98 -39.28
C ALA A 693 52.15 -13.39 -39.62
N SER A 694 53.11 -12.50 -39.36
CA SER A 694 54.53 -12.75 -39.59
C SER A 694 55.25 -13.34 -38.39
N ASP A 695 54.68 -13.28 -37.19
CA ASP A 695 55.28 -13.87 -36.00
C ASP A 695 55.10 -15.40 -35.94
N ALA A 696 54.06 -15.99 -36.56
CA ALA A 696 53.97 -17.44 -36.78
C ALA A 696 55.23 -18.07 -37.39
N GLY A 697 55.94 -17.33 -38.23
CA GLY A 697 57.17 -17.79 -38.90
C GLY A 697 58.46 -17.46 -38.15
N LEU A 698 58.39 -16.89 -36.95
CA LEU A 698 59.54 -16.64 -36.09
C LEU A 698 59.81 -17.87 -35.22
N ASP A 699 61.06 -17.97 -34.77
CA ASP A 699 61.59 -19.01 -33.87
C ASP A 699 62.07 -18.21 -32.65
N PHE A 700 61.24 -18.17 -31.61
CA PHE A 700 61.38 -17.19 -30.51
C PHE A 700 62.42 -17.62 -29.48
N ASP A 701 62.56 -18.92 -29.21
CA ASP A 701 63.50 -19.50 -28.26
C ASP A 701 64.82 -20.01 -28.90
N GLU A 702 64.91 -19.94 -30.24
CA GLU A 702 66.04 -20.37 -31.06
C GLU A 702 66.30 -21.90 -31.02
N ASP A 703 65.28 -22.71 -30.74
CA ASP A 703 65.39 -24.16 -30.80
C ASP A 703 65.33 -24.69 -32.24
N GLY A 704 64.70 -23.96 -33.17
CA GLY A 704 64.59 -24.33 -34.59
C GLY A 704 63.18 -24.76 -35.04
N LEU A 705 62.19 -24.75 -34.15
CA LEU A 705 60.77 -24.73 -34.45
C LEU A 705 60.31 -23.27 -34.62
N THR A 706 59.34 -23.06 -35.50
CA THR A 706 58.63 -21.77 -35.57
C THR A 706 57.49 -21.74 -34.57
N ASN A 707 57.06 -20.56 -34.12
CA ASN A 707 55.92 -20.38 -33.20
C ASN A 707 54.68 -21.20 -33.64
N LEU A 708 54.39 -21.22 -34.96
CA LEU A 708 53.30 -22.04 -35.50
C LEU A 708 53.58 -23.54 -35.41
N GLU A 709 54.81 -23.99 -35.64
CA GLU A 709 55.19 -25.39 -35.43
C GLU A 709 55.03 -25.78 -33.96
N GLU A 710 55.39 -24.90 -33.04
CA GLU A 710 55.27 -25.12 -31.59
C GLU A 710 53.81 -25.23 -31.15
N TYR A 711 52.94 -24.34 -31.65
CA TYR A 711 51.49 -24.49 -31.47
C TYR A 711 50.99 -25.87 -31.96
N ASN A 712 51.44 -26.32 -33.13
CA ASN A 712 51.04 -27.61 -33.70
C ASN A 712 51.57 -28.83 -32.91
N TYR A 713 52.71 -28.70 -32.25
CA TYR A 713 53.33 -29.74 -31.41
C TYR A 713 52.96 -29.62 -29.92
N ASN A 714 52.23 -28.58 -29.53
CA ASN A 714 51.88 -28.26 -28.15
C ASN A 714 53.12 -28.08 -27.28
N THR A 715 54.12 -27.35 -27.78
CA THR A 715 55.34 -26.95 -27.06
C THR A 715 55.29 -25.48 -26.65
N ASP A 716 56.15 -25.06 -25.72
CA ASP A 716 56.23 -23.68 -25.23
C ASP A 716 57.18 -22.84 -26.11
N PRO A 717 56.67 -21.86 -26.90
CA PRO A 717 57.48 -21.02 -27.78
C PRO A 717 58.50 -20.12 -27.11
N THR A 718 58.56 -20.16 -25.77
CA THR A 718 59.52 -19.41 -24.98
C THR A 718 60.55 -20.30 -24.30
N ASP A 719 60.47 -21.62 -24.46
CA ASP A 719 61.32 -22.60 -23.79
C ASP A 719 61.70 -23.79 -24.71
N SER A 720 62.96 -23.83 -25.11
CA SER A 720 63.53 -24.84 -26.04
C SER A 720 63.49 -26.29 -25.56
N ASP A 721 62.97 -26.55 -24.36
CA ASP A 721 62.87 -27.84 -23.67
C ASP A 721 61.60 -27.79 -22.78
N THR A 722 60.45 -28.02 -23.41
CA THR A 722 59.13 -27.79 -22.81
C THR A 722 58.92 -28.62 -21.54
N ASP A 723 59.40 -29.86 -21.50
CA ASP A 723 59.20 -30.76 -20.36
C ASP A 723 60.36 -30.81 -19.36
N ASN A 724 61.42 -30.03 -19.63
CA ASN A 724 62.58 -29.82 -18.78
C ASN A 724 63.40 -31.10 -18.52
N ASP A 725 63.48 -31.99 -19.50
CA ASP A 725 64.25 -33.23 -19.43
C ASP A 725 65.65 -33.18 -20.06
N TRP A 726 65.99 -32.00 -20.61
CA TRP A 726 67.26 -31.62 -21.21
C TRP A 726 67.44 -32.08 -22.66
N MET A 727 66.38 -32.59 -23.29
CA MET A 727 66.31 -32.80 -24.74
C MET A 727 65.51 -31.64 -25.36
N PRO A 728 66.00 -30.99 -26.44
CA PRO A 728 65.24 -29.92 -27.07
C PRO A 728 64.01 -30.43 -27.82
N ASP A 729 62.95 -29.63 -27.86
CA ASP A 729 61.67 -30.01 -28.45
C ASP A 729 61.83 -30.41 -29.93
N ASN A 730 62.59 -29.62 -30.71
CA ASN A 730 62.89 -29.93 -32.10
C ASN A 730 63.56 -31.30 -32.31
N TRP A 731 64.38 -31.73 -31.35
CA TRP A 731 65.20 -32.94 -31.43
C TRP A 731 64.30 -34.13 -31.16
N GLU A 732 63.48 -34.04 -30.12
CA GLU A 732 62.51 -35.07 -29.77
C GLU A 732 61.50 -35.30 -30.91
N ILE A 733 60.97 -34.23 -31.49
CA ILE A 733 60.05 -34.32 -32.64
C ILE A 733 60.72 -35.02 -33.82
N SER A 734 62.01 -34.76 -34.06
CA SER A 734 62.75 -35.37 -35.17
C SER A 734 62.90 -36.90 -35.05
N TYR A 735 62.96 -37.40 -33.81
CA TYR A 735 63.01 -38.84 -33.47
C TYR A 735 61.65 -39.43 -33.07
N ASN A 736 60.57 -38.64 -33.15
CA ASN A 736 59.22 -39.04 -32.77
C ASN A 736 59.10 -39.41 -31.27
N PHE A 737 59.88 -38.75 -30.43
CA PHE A 737 59.69 -38.67 -28.98
C PHE A 737 58.71 -37.55 -28.64
N SER A 738 58.31 -37.47 -27.37
CA SER A 738 57.22 -36.61 -26.94
C SER A 738 57.79 -35.43 -26.15
N PRO A 739 57.85 -34.20 -26.72
CA PRO A 739 58.44 -33.01 -26.08
C PRO A 739 57.67 -32.47 -24.86
N ASN A 740 56.70 -33.25 -24.38
CA ASN A 740 55.81 -32.95 -23.26
C ASN A 740 55.85 -34.08 -22.21
N ASN A 741 56.80 -35.01 -22.31
CA ASN A 741 56.90 -36.21 -21.49
C ASN A 741 58.35 -36.53 -21.10
N ALA A 742 58.82 -35.82 -20.07
CA ALA A 742 60.16 -35.96 -19.46
C ALA A 742 60.60 -37.37 -19.01
N SER A 743 59.71 -38.36 -19.08
CA SER A 743 60.01 -39.75 -18.75
C SER A 743 60.62 -40.52 -19.92
N ASP A 744 60.48 -40.06 -21.17
CA ASP A 744 61.06 -40.75 -22.32
C ASP A 744 62.57 -40.50 -22.47
N ALA A 745 63.13 -39.39 -21.96
CA ALA A 745 64.57 -39.21 -21.79
C ALA A 745 65.27 -40.40 -21.12
N ALA A 746 64.61 -41.04 -20.15
CA ALA A 746 65.17 -42.16 -19.38
C ALA A 746 64.88 -43.53 -20.00
N LEU A 747 64.19 -43.59 -21.14
CA LEU A 747 63.97 -44.83 -21.88
C LEU A 747 65.18 -45.14 -22.76
N ASP A 748 65.39 -46.42 -22.99
CA ASP A 748 66.36 -47.00 -23.91
C ASP A 748 65.53 -47.56 -25.07
N TYR A 749 65.42 -46.80 -26.16
CA TYR A 749 64.43 -47.05 -27.20
C TYR A 749 64.82 -48.17 -28.16
N ASP A 750 66.12 -48.32 -28.44
CA ASP A 750 66.67 -49.34 -29.34
C ASP A 750 67.29 -50.56 -28.62
N GLU A 751 67.23 -50.58 -27.28
CA GLU A 751 67.68 -51.64 -26.37
C GLU A 751 69.20 -51.87 -26.37
N ASP A 752 69.99 -50.81 -26.58
CA ASP A 752 71.45 -50.87 -26.69
C ASP A 752 72.21 -50.57 -25.38
N LEU A 753 71.47 -50.22 -24.32
CA LEU A 753 71.91 -49.80 -22.97
C LEU A 753 72.20 -48.30 -22.78
N LEU A 754 71.99 -47.45 -23.78
CA LEU A 754 71.95 -45.99 -23.63
C LEU A 754 70.49 -45.53 -23.48
N THR A 755 70.31 -44.49 -22.67
CA THR A 755 69.02 -43.79 -22.61
C THR A 755 68.95 -42.70 -23.67
N ASN A 756 67.75 -42.33 -24.14
CA ASN A 756 67.55 -41.30 -25.16
C ASN A 756 68.34 -40.00 -24.87
N ILE A 757 68.39 -39.57 -23.60
CA ILE A 757 69.19 -38.39 -23.19
C ILE A 757 70.71 -38.62 -23.28
N GLU A 758 71.18 -39.83 -22.95
CA GLU A 758 72.59 -40.18 -23.10
C GLU A 758 72.99 -40.18 -24.57
N GLU A 759 72.09 -40.62 -25.46
CA GLU A 759 72.31 -40.60 -26.91
C GLU A 759 72.33 -39.19 -27.48
N PHE A 760 71.40 -38.32 -27.07
CA PHE A 760 71.44 -36.89 -27.40
C PHE A 760 72.79 -36.25 -27.00
N LEU A 761 73.28 -36.56 -25.79
CA LEU A 761 74.55 -36.02 -25.29
C LEU A 761 75.79 -36.60 -25.99
N LEU A 762 75.67 -37.78 -26.61
CA LEU A 762 76.73 -38.48 -27.32
C LEU A 762 76.69 -38.30 -28.85
N ASP A 763 75.66 -37.62 -29.37
CA ASP A 763 75.41 -37.44 -30.81
C ASP A 763 75.23 -38.78 -31.55
N THR A 764 74.58 -39.76 -30.89
CA THR A 764 74.20 -41.07 -31.46
C THR A 764 72.71 -41.08 -31.84
N ASP A 765 72.27 -42.05 -32.66
CA ASP A 765 70.89 -42.18 -33.15
C ASP A 765 70.04 -43.05 -32.20
N PRO A 766 69.10 -42.46 -31.44
CA PRO A 766 68.30 -43.17 -30.44
C PRO A 766 67.29 -44.18 -30.98
N THR A 767 67.27 -44.37 -32.29
CA THR A 767 66.46 -45.40 -32.96
C THR A 767 67.31 -46.49 -33.60
N ASN A 768 68.63 -46.43 -33.46
CA ASN A 768 69.58 -47.31 -34.10
C ASN A 768 70.74 -47.68 -33.18
N SER A 769 70.71 -48.94 -32.72
CA SER A 769 71.65 -49.50 -31.75
C SER A 769 73.09 -49.66 -32.22
N ASP A 770 73.50 -49.03 -33.32
CA ASP A 770 74.81 -49.10 -33.98
C ASP A 770 74.88 -47.90 -34.94
N SER A 771 75.18 -46.72 -34.39
CA SER A 771 75.07 -45.42 -35.07
C SER A 771 76.01 -45.29 -36.27
N ASP A 772 77.15 -45.98 -36.25
CA ASP A 772 78.16 -45.92 -37.32
C ASP A 772 78.22 -47.15 -38.24
N ASP A 773 77.29 -48.10 -38.05
CA ASP A 773 77.10 -49.34 -38.82
C ASP A 773 78.34 -50.26 -38.85
N ASP A 774 79.15 -50.27 -37.78
CA ASP A 774 80.38 -51.07 -37.73
C ASP A 774 80.21 -52.48 -37.13
N GLY A 775 79.05 -52.73 -36.54
CA GLY A 775 78.61 -53.99 -35.97
C GLY A 775 78.79 -54.10 -34.45
N MET A 776 79.23 -53.02 -33.77
CA MET A 776 79.26 -52.89 -32.31
C MET A 776 78.14 -51.93 -31.87
N PRO A 777 77.37 -52.24 -30.81
CA PRO A 777 76.37 -51.30 -30.32
C PRO A 777 76.93 -50.10 -29.55
N ASP A 778 76.30 -48.94 -29.68
CA ASP A 778 76.78 -47.68 -29.08
C ASP A 778 76.96 -47.82 -27.56
N GLY A 779 75.97 -48.40 -26.87
CA GLY A 779 76.04 -48.67 -25.44
C GLY A 779 77.13 -49.66 -25.05
N TRP A 780 77.49 -50.62 -25.91
CA TRP A 780 78.64 -51.50 -25.69
C TRP A 780 79.96 -50.74 -25.85
N GLU A 781 80.06 -49.87 -26.85
CA GLU A 781 81.24 -49.06 -27.12
C GLU A 781 81.52 -48.08 -25.98
N ILE A 782 80.51 -47.41 -25.46
CA ILE A 782 80.62 -46.53 -24.29
C ILE A 782 81.12 -47.30 -23.06
N VAL A 783 80.65 -48.53 -22.82
CA VAL A 783 81.11 -49.38 -21.70
C VAL A 783 82.60 -49.69 -21.79
N TYR A 784 83.13 -49.87 -23.00
CA TYR A 784 84.54 -50.20 -23.24
C TYR A 784 85.42 -49.01 -23.64
N ASN A 785 84.85 -47.79 -23.66
CA ASN A 785 85.50 -46.52 -23.98
C ASN A 785 85.96 -46.43 -25.46
N PHE A 786 85.12 -46.93 -26.35
CA PHE A 786 85.17 -46.73 -27.80
C PHE A 786 84.26 -45.57 -28.21
N ASP A 787 84.38 -45.10 -29.45
CA ASP A 787 83.68 -43.91 -29.95
C ASP A 787 82.54 -44.36 -30.86
N PRO A 788 81.28 -44.32 -30.40
CA PRO A 788 80.13 -44.94 -31.09
C PRO A 788 79.77 -44.29 -32.44
N ASN A 789 80.49 -43.24 -32.81
CA ASN A 789 80.35 -42.53 -34.09
C ASN A 789 81.57 -42.74 -35.00
N ASN A 790 82.46 -43.68 -34.68
CA ASN A 790 83.72 -43.90 -35.39
C ASN A 790 83.99 -45.38 -35.67
N SER A 791 83.47 -45.81 -36.83
CA SER A 791 83.48 -47.18 -37.37
C SER A 791 84.85 -47.85 -37.55
N SER A 792 85.93 -47.16 -37.20
CA SER A 792 87.31 -47.62 -37.36
C SER A 792 87.81 -48.41 -36.16
N ASP A 793 87.16 -48.33 -35.01
CA ASP A 793 87.56 -49.07 -33.81
C ASP A 793 87.09 -50.52 -33.81
N ALA A 794 86.00 -50.91 -34.50
CA ALA A 794 85.63 -52.32 -34.69
C ALA A 794 86.77 -53.22 -35.18
N VAL A 795 87.62 -52.69 -36.07
CA VAL A 795 88.72 -53.42 -36.70
C VAL A 795 90.05 -53.32 -35.95
N LEU A 796 90.09 -52.58 -34.84
CA LEU A 796 91.27 -52.50 -33.98
C LEU A 796 91.31 -53.69 -33.02
N ASP A 797 92.52 -54.10 -32.65
CA ASP A 797 92.80 -55.09 -31.61
C ASP A 797 93.37 -54.28 -30.44
N TYR A 798 92.49 -53.78 -29.57
CA TYR A 798 92.84 -52.76 -28.58
C TYR A 798 93.76 -53.31 -27.49
N ASP A 799 93.55 -54.57 -27.09
CA ASP A 799 94.38 -55.19 -26.06
C ASP A 799 95.64 -55.87 -26.62
N GLU A 800 95.75 -56.12 -27.93
CA GLU A 800 96.81 -56.83 -28.65
C GLU A 800 96.87 -58.35 -28.36
N ASP A 801 95.74 -59.02 -28.20
CA ASP A 801 95.64 -60.48 -28.06
C ASP A 801 95.46 -61.23 -29.40
N GLY A 802 95.18 -60.48 -30.47
CA GLY A 802 94.99 -60.97 -31.84
C GLY A 802 93.53 -61.14 -32.28
N ILE A 803 92.57 -60.70 -31.47
CA ILE A 803 91.13 -60.61 -31.79
C ILE A 803 90.77 -59.12 -31.96
N THR A 804 89.93 -58.78 -32.95
CA THR A 804 89.46 -57.40 -33.12
C THR A 804 88.30 -57.07 -32.18
N ASN A 805 88.09 -55.80 -31.83
CA ASN A 805 87.02 -55.34 -30.94
C ASN A 805 85.64 -55.88 -31.35
N LEU A 806 85.32 -55.89 -32.66
CA LEU A 806 84.08 -56.48 -33.18
C LEU A 806 84.04 -58.01 -33.02
N GLU A 807 85.15 -58.70 -33.25
CA GLU A 807 85.23 -60.15 -33.02
C GLU A 807 85.10 -60.49 -31.52
N GLU A 808 85.48 -59.57 -30.63
CA GLU A 808 85.33 -59.70 -29.19
C GLU A 808 83.89 -59.48 -28.71
N TYR A 809 83.21 -58.45 -29.23
CA TYR A 809 81.77 -58.25 -29.04
C TYR A 809 81.00 -59.52 -29.43
N ASN A 810 81.27 -60.07 -30.62
CA ASN A 810 80.64 -61.30 -31.12
C ASN A 810 80.94 -62.55 -30.28
N GLN A 811 82.04 -62.54 -29.49
CA GLN A 811 82.47 -63.65 -28.64
C GLN A 811 82.12 -63.44 -27.16
N ASN A 812 81.50 -62.32 -26.79
CA ASN A 812 81.32 -61.87 -25.39
C ASN A 812 82.63 -61.91 -24.58
N SER A 813 83.76 -61.54 -25.20
CA SER A 813 85.05 -61.34 -24.51
C SER A 813 85.25 -59.87 -24.12
N ASN A 814 86.29 -59.60 -23.32
CA ASN A 814 86.57 -58.26 -22.82
C ASN A 814 87.67 -57.60 -23.68
N PRO A 815 87.34 -56.57 -24.48
CA PRO A 815 88.28 -55.92 -25.41
C PRO A 815 89.41 -55.12 -24.78
N ASN A 816 89.45 -55.09 -23.45
CA ASN A 816 90.48 -54.44 -22.66
C ASN A 816 91.41 -55.45 -21.94
N SER A 817 91.36 -56.76 -22.22
CA SER A 817 92.11 -57.76 -21.42
C SER A 817 92.49 -59.10 -22.11
N LYS A 818 93.81 -59.33 -22.23
CA LYS A 818 94.44 -60.53 -22.86
C LYS A 818 94.20 -61.91 -22.22
N GLU A 819 93.45 -62.02 -21.12
CA GLU A 819 93.21 -63.29 -20.40
C GLU A 819 91.71 -63.67 -20.49
N GLU A 820 91.38 -64.83 -21.09
CA GLU A 820 90.02 -65.39 -21.15
C GLU A 820 89.45 -65.64 -19.73
N GLU A 821 88.85 -64.62 -19.10
CA GLU A 821 87.87 -64.84 -18.05
C GLU A 821 86.53 -65.22 -18.70
N ASN A 822 86.28 -66.52 -18.84
CA ASN A 822 84.95 -67.05 -19.17
C ASN A 822 83.92 -66.58 -18.12
N LEU A 823 83.19 -65.50 -18.39
CA LEU A 823 82.03 -65.11 -17.62
C LEU A 823 80.85 -66.02 -18.01
N ASN A 824 80.42 -66.89 -17.09
CA ASN A 824 79.20 -67.68 -17.25
C ASN A 824 77.96 -66.75 -17.31
N PRO A 825 76.96 -67.07 -18.16
CA PRO A 825 75.88 -66.16 -18.61
C PRO A 825 74.72 -65.95 -17.60
N THR A 826 74.99 -65.83 -16.30
CA THR A 826 73.94 -65.56 -15.29
C THR A 826 74.40 -64.70 -14.10
N THR A 827 75.50 -63.95 -14.25
CA THR A 827 76.02 -63.13 -13.14
C THR A 827 76.33 -61.69 -13.58
N ILE A 828 75.40 -61.06 -14.29
CA ILE A 828 75.23 -59.60 -14.26
C ILE A 828 73.76 -59.36 -13.89
N ILE A 829 73.40 -59.70 -12.65
CA ILE A 829 72.17 -59.20 -12.03
C ILE A 829 72.63 -58.15 -11.01
N GLY A 830 72.25 -56.88 -11.21
CA GLY A 830 72.04 -55.95 -10.10
C GLY A 830 73.29 -55.44 -9.36
N ALA A 831 74.40 -55.21 -10.04
CA ALA A 831 75.55 -54.50 -9.45
C ALA A 831 76.26 -53.61 -10.50
N GLY A 832 75.53 -52.64 -11.04
CA GLY A 832 76.05 -51.62 -11.96
C GLY A 832 75.42 -50.23 -11.81
N ALA A 833 74.21 -50.15 -11.24
CA ALA A 833 73.45 -48.91 -11.01
C ALA A 833 74.06 -47.94 -9.97
N GLY A 834 75.35 -48.06 -9.64
CA GLY A 834 76.01 -47.21 -8.63
C GLY A 834 77.47 -46.88 -8.89
N ALA A 835 78.03 -47.24 -10.06
CA ALA A 835 79.44 -46.98 -10.38
C ALA A 835 79.67 -46.16 -11.66
N ILE A 836 78.66 -45.97 -12.52
CA ILE A 836 78.74 -45.06 -13.68
C ILE A 836 78.45 -43.60 -13.27
N LEU A 837 77.83 -43.38 -12.10
CA LEU A 837 77.46 -42.06 -11.58
C LEU A 837 78.65 -41.15 -11.15
N LEU A 838 79.91 -41.62 -11.19
CA LEU A 838 81.05 -40.84 -10.66
C LEU A 838 82.14 -40.45 -11.67
N PHE A 839 82.06 -40.86 -12.94
CA PHE A 839 83.06 -40.46 -13.95
C PHE A 839 82.52 -39.62 -15.11
N VAL A 840 81.21 -39.64 -15.39
CA VAL A 840 80.59 -38.70 -16.35
C VAL A 840 80.29 -37.33 -15.69
N THR A 841 80.05 -37.31 -14.38
CA THR A 841 79.73 -36.08 -13.62
C THR A 841 80.90 -35.09 -13.42
N ALA A 842 82.14 -35.45 -13.76
CA ALA A 842 83.30 -34.55 -13.65
C ALA A 842 83.80 -33.99 -14.99
N GLY A 843 83.36 -34.53 -16.13
CA GLY A 843 83.76 -34.08 -17.47
C GLY A 843 82.86 -32.99 -18.04
N ILE A 844 81.55 -33.11 -17.83
CA ILE A 844 80.55 -32.28 -18.55
C ILE A 844 80.32 -30.92 -17.88
N ILE A 845 80.53 -30.79 -16.55
CA ILE A 845 80.44 -29.50 -15.83
C ILE A 845 81.53 -28.50 -16.30
N GLY A 846 82.56 -28.94 -17.02
CA GLY A 846 83.60 -28.07 -17.57
C GLY A 846 83.27 -27.41 -18.92
N ALA A 847 82.30 -27.93 -19.67
CA ALA A 847 82.02 -27.46 -21.05
C ALA A 847 80.81 -26.51 -21.15
N ALA A 848 79.86 -26.55 -20.20
CA ALA A 848 78.63 -25.76 -20.26
C ALA A 848 78.73 -24.31 -19.73
N ILE A 849 79.88 -23.85 -19.20
CA ILE A 849 80.07 -22.45 -18.74
C ILE A 849 80.52 -21.53 -19.91
N GLY A 850 80.45 -22.00 -21.16
CA GLY A 850 81.00 -21.31 -22.33
C GLY A 850 80.01 -20.56 -23.24
N LYS A 851 78.71 -20.82 -23.15
CA LYS A 851 77.71 -20.21 -24.03
C LYS A 851 76.49 -19.77 -23.22
N ASN A 852 76.62 -18.66 -22.51
CA ASN A 852 75.50 -17.76 -22.29
C ASN A 852 76.05 -16.33 -22.38
N SER A 853 76.06 -15.84 -23.62
CA SER A 853 76.08 -14.41 -23.93
C SER A 853 75.38 -14.20 -25.27
N LYS A 854 74.06 -14.09 -25.26
CA LYS A 854 73.40 -12.80 -25.39
C LYS A 854 71.96 -12.87 -24.94
#